data_AF-A0A9D7MH80-F1
#
_entry.id   AF-A0A9D7MH80-F1
#
_cell.length_a   1.000
_cell.length_b   1.000
_cell.length_c   1.000
_cell.angle_alpha   90.00
_cell.angle_beta   90.00
_cell.angle_gamma   90.00
#
_symmetry.space_group_name_H-M   'P 1'
#
loop_
_entity.id
_entity.type
_entity.pdbx_description
1 polymer ?
#
loop_
_entity_poly.entity_id
_entity_poly.type
_entity_poly.pdbx_seq_one_letter_code
_entity_poly.pdbx_strand_id
1 'polypeptide(L)'
;MWDGVSNLIIDFCTYRNGNTFLFPDWESTTVGAPNTNVWGAQNYYDHGGADNCANTPGFASIYRPSRRPVLLFGVLSGIESSFPDDVDPRRILLQGQIYNGVDPRFPKPSLSFRQTAGQSINLTYRIVGPLPATNVIYEGRKSGNPTINHVAATTALFTYEMTEATGPAAGVNGTLDLRFTAGGSYRLEASYQIPGYTQQWSKEFSIAFPNDLMVRQIRSPLSIPRKYPRGVEMPVSAQIQNVGLNNVTDALVIASIRHLATNSEVYRDTVVWSGNLATGEIATVDFANYSTLNVATYAITVCTELLSAVDQQTANDCQPTSGNYIFETKYNEEVGAQAIDVPGTSGTYYSRRPFTPRGRIINGGIQDLSNIPVRLQIFQNPGRIPVYNQVVIVPDVGADAPLNVASTTFPPFTPQVAGQYEACLTTEYPGDPVANNNQICQTFSVQPSLAGIYTIGTTKLGDPRNYPTIQDAVDDLYRKGVTGAVEYELTDAAYSVGNAGGSSPALDLTARIIGVDATNTITFKPSLARSINKGSIVVTLNSGNGVGILFGQNATPSNPFTVQFEFPTDPQWANTPGFIRFDGGAQKSLVFELNATTPFRAPFYLGDGSHDIAVKNSIIRNAASATPSYASSLPSINFVNNTFSYQADVRSGSVTYSAGIVSRQKLPLGRDGNNSERLDTIPGSNNAFVNNEISGFGYGIVSMGIGMAIKSNVYQGFYTKGSQISGNMITNVRTAGIFTGYEDGAVISGNRIYNVGIQATGGTNVDAAGIVAGGVNRYNNTNLKIRGNEISGVVGDLWSRGISVEQVRNSFPSITAGGNTYFPNIPEATQITNNAIWGIRRQSATTNLSAIHLFTQRSTTLTGWNQIITPSLNNNQYFTRNDVVYNNTIVLTNDNVAGSGLVAAVGVQHANGASIKNNAFVMQNGASASTLNHSTLFYQGVQMTDGNDPMALVCDRNAYENGEATMARFVEINANSDVISQGSAVEFKFLSQWRSWTKRDINSVEGTISSDMAYGGVAPNQRLRVKTNPTPIGSLLNNRGERLSVITTDIDGAARGSAGQPFDIGADEFDGRQYVKDLEAAAVVSPSKYRAAAGTLSDAEYVMTQTPISITGLVRNIGGLPQTNTPIRLRVYLETPASNNGALATAQWNGSAVVDRIVNATINSGDEVNVVYDLTWVPQSYQQLAAWAM
;
A
#
# COMPACT_ATOMS: atom_id res chain seq x y z
N MET A 1 36.49 0.04 -37.06
CA MET A 1 37.15 -1.28 -36.94
C MET A 1 37.96 -1.28 -35.65
N TRP A 2 37.92 -2.38 -34.91
CA TRP A 2 38.52 -2.56 -33.59
C TRP A 2 40.06 -2.46 -33.65
N ASP A 3 40.67 -1.87 -32.62
CA ASP A 3 42.10 -1.53 -32.56
C ASP A 3 42.99 -2.65 -31.98
N GLY A 4 42.40 -3.77 -31.57
CA GLY A 4 43.11 -4.92 -31.00
C GLY A 4 43.57 -4.75 -29.55
N VAL A 5 43.36 -3.58 -28.93
CA VAL A 5 43.83 -3.28 -27.55
C VAL A 5 42.72 -2.74 -26.66
N SER A 6 41.71 -2.08 -27.24
CA SER A 6 40.52 -1.65 -26.53
C SER A 6 39.60 -2.83 -26.23
N ASN A 7 38.82 -2.76 -25.15
CA ASN A 7 37.74 -3.71 -24.94
C ASN A 7 36.71 -3.55 -26.07
N LEU A 8 36.44 -4.62 -26.82
CA LEU A 8 35.34 -4.64 -27.79
C LEU A 8 34.04 -4.93 -27.06
N ILE A 9 33.23 -3.89 -26.83
CA ILE A 9 31.85 -4.05 -26.41
C ILE A 9 31.01 -4.25 -27.67
N ILE A 10 30.33 -5.39 -27.77
CA ILE A 10 29.41 -5.70 -28.85
C ILE A 10 28.00 -5.65 -28.26
N ASP A 11 27.29 -4.57 -28.51
CA ASP A 11 25.88 -4.45 -28.18
C ASP A 11 25.04 -5.02 -29.33
N PHE A 12 24.15 -5.97 -28.99
CA PHE A 12 23.11 -6.40 -29.92
C PHE A 12 21.97 -5.39 -29.83
N CYS A 13 21.94 -4.48 -30.78
CA CYS A 13 20.93 -3.43 -30.87
C CYS A 13 19.99 -3.69 -32.04
N THR A 14 18.70 -3.49 -31.83
CA THR A 14 17.71 -3.46 -32.90
C THR A 14 17.46 -1.99 -33.28
N TYR A 15 17.91 -1.58 -34.47
CA TYR A 15 17.65 -0.23 -34.98
C TYR A 15 16.35 -0.22 -35.79
N ARG A 16 15.31 0.47 -35.30
CA ARG A 16 13.99 0.52 -35.94
C ARG A 16 13.35 1.90 -35.82
N ASN A 17 12.82 2.40 -36.94
CA ASN A 17 12.14 3.71 -37.04
C ASN A 17 10.72 3.77 -36.41
N GLY A 18 10.38 2.94 -35.41
CA GLY A 18 9.10 3.03 -34.70
C GLY A 18 8.68 1.81 -33.86
N ASN A 19 7.72 2.00 -32.95
CA ASN A 19 7.16 0.95 -32.06
C ASN A 19 6.29 -0.05 -32.83
N THR A 20 6.87 -1.16 -33.31
CA THR A 20 6.11 -2.30 -33.82
C THR A 20 6.21 -3.49 -32.85
N PHE A 21 5.08 -3.82 -32.22
CA PHE A 21 4.94 -4.97 -31.32
C PHE A 21 4.89 -6.25 -32.17
N LEU A 22 5.89 -7.13 -32.04
CA LEU A 22 5.90 -8.46 -32.65
C LEU A 22 6.24 -9.51 -31.59
N PHE A 23 5.40 -10.54 -31.52
CA PHE A 23 5.49 -11.63 -30.56
C PHE A 23 5.53 -12.95 -31.36
N PRO A 24 6.54 -13.84 -31.19
CA PRO A 24 7.94 -13.63 -30.84
C PRO A 24 8.89 -14.16 -31.95
N ASP A 25 9.77 -13.32 -32.51
CA ASP A 25 10.87 -13.82 -33.35
C ASP A 25 12.11 -14.04 -32.49
N TRP A 26 12.59 -15.28 -32.47
CA TRP A 26 13.81 -15.69 -31.81
C TRP A 26 15.00 -15.45 -32.75
N GLU A 27 15.83 -14.44 -32.48
CA GLU A 27 17.15 -14.38 -33.11
C GLU A 27 18.08 -15.35 -32.37
N SER A 28 18.49 -16.42 -33.06
CA SER A 28 19.36 -17.46 -32.52
C SER A 28 20.76 -17.35 -33.11
N THR A 29 21.78 -17.47 -32.26
CA THR A 29 23.17 -17.66 -32.70
C THR A 29 23.71 -18.98 -32.15
N THR A 30 24.45 -19.72 -32.97
CA THR A 30 25.05 -21.01 -32.59
C THR A 30 26.44 -20.78 -32.01
N VAL A 31 26.64 -21.18 -30.76
CA VAL A 31 27.91 -21.01 -30.06
C VAL A 31 28.51 -22.37 -29.73
N GLY A 32 29.72 -22.62 -30.24
CA GLY A 32 30.49 -23.84 -29.96
C GLY A 32 31.29 -23.71 -28.67
N ALA A 33 31.49 -24.80 -27.93
CA ALA A 33 32.49 -24.81 -26.86
C ALA A 33 33.90 -24.96 -27.46
N PRO A 34 34.96 -24.43 -26.81
CA PRO A 34 36.32 -24.61 -27.30
C PRO A 34 36.60 -26.09 -27.48
N ASN A 35 37.02 -26.48 -28.68
CA ASN A 35 37.62 -27.79 -28.96
C ASN A 35 36.63 -28.97 -28.93
N THR A 36 35.32 -28.70 -28.91
CA THR A 36 34.29 -29.72 -29.06
C THR A 36 33.36 -29.29 -30.19
N ASN A 37 33.19 -30.12 -31.22
CA ASN A 37 32.27 -29.88 -32.37
C ASN A 37 30.77 -29.88 -31.96
N VAL A 38 30.42 -29.32 -30.80
CA VAL A 38 29.08 -29.26 -30.23
C VAL A 38 28.64 -27.80 -30.21
N TRP A 39 27.63 -27.50 -31.02
CA TRP A 39 27.06 -26.16 -31.20
C TRP A 39 25.74 -26.06 -30.43
N GLY A 40 25.58 -25.05 -29.57
CA GLY A 40 24.32 -24.77 -28.86
C GLY A 40 23.73 -23.42 -29.29
N ALA A 41 22.41 -23.34 -29.47
CA ALA A 41 21.72 -22.09 -29.77
C ALA A 41 21.58 -21.21 -28.51
N GLN A 42 21.97 -19.93 -28.61
CA GLN A 42 21.62 -18.89 -27.65
C GLN A 42 20.58 -17.94 -28.26
N ASN A 43 19.58 -17.59 -27.45
CA ASN A 43 18.40 -16.85 -27.83
C ASN A 43 18.34 -15.51 -27.07
N TYR A 44 17.99 -14.42 -27.75
CA TYR A 44 17.85 -13.08 -27.16
C TYR A 44 16.37 -12.61 -27.20
N TYR A 45 15.93 -11.87 -26.18
CA TYR A 45 14.55 -11.37 -26.03
C TYR A 45 14.54 -9.83 -26.01
N ASP A 46 13.70 -9.20 -26.84
CA ASP A 46 13.57 -7.74 -26.94
C ASP A 46 12.19 -7.27 -26.43
N HIS A 47 12.19 -6.33 -25.47
CA HIS A 47 11.00 -5.63 -24.98
C HIS A 47 10.69 -4.40 -25.87
N GLY A 48 10.37 -4.65 -27.14
CA GLY A 48 9.67 -3.77 -28.08
C GLY A 48 9.80 -2.24 -27.88
N GLY A 49 11.00 -1.69 -28.01
CA GLY A 49 11.25 -0.24 -28.07
C GLY A 49 11.96 0.18 -29.37
N ALA A 50 11.82 1.44 -29.78
CA ALA A 50 12.63 2.02 -30.86
C ALA A 50 14.07 2.25 -30.36
N ASP A 51 15.04 1.73 -31.09
CA ASP A 51 16.48 1.78 -30.79
C ASP A 51 16.82 1.28 -29.38
N ASN A 52 16.62 -0.01 -29.16
CA ASN A 52 16.92 -0.66 -27.89
C ASN A 52 18.15 -1.56 -28.02
N CYS A 53 19.09 -1.40 -27.08
CA CYS A 53 20.26 -2.27 -26.93
C CYS A 53 20.06 -3.11 -25.67
N ALA A 54 20.11 -4.45 -25.82
CA ALA A 54 19.89 -5.34 -24.68
C ALA A 54 21.13 -5.38 -23.77
N ASN A 55 21.09 -4.67 -22.64
CA ASN A 55 22.21 -4.61 -21.69
C ASN A 55 22.34 -5.86 -20.79
N THR A 56 21.38 -6.79 -20.87
CA THR A 56 21.40 -8.07 -20.15
C THR A 56 20.65 -9.12 -20.97
N PRO A 57 21.18 -10.35 -21.12
CA PRO A 57 20.44 -11.44 -21.75
C PRO A 57 19.20 -11.78 -20.89
N GLY A 58 18.02 -11.52 -21.44
CA GLY A 58 16.73 -11.52 -20.73
C GLY A 58 16.27 -12.84 -20.09
N PHE A 59 17.08 -13.91 -20.08
CA PHE A 59 16.77 -15.19 -19.42
C PHE A 59 18.01 -15.91 -18.86
N ALA A 60 18.95 -15.19 -18.25
CA ALA A 60 19.99 -15.83 -17.43
C ALA A 60 19.48 -16.29 -16.04
N SER A 61 18.24 -15.97 -15.67
CA SER A 61 17.54 -16.62 -14.56
C SER A 61 16.74 -17.79 -15.11
N ILE A 62 17.23 -19.03 -14.93
CA ILE A 62 16.48 -20.18 -14.40
C ILE A 62 17.14 -21.55 -14.67
N TYR A 63 18.09 -21.75 -15.63
CA TYR A 63 18.73 -23.09 -15.74
C TYR A 63 20.23 -23.27 -16.07
N ARG A 64 21.03 -22.31 -16.58
CA ARG A 64 22.50 -22.53 -16.75
C ARG A 64 23.33 -21.22 -16.73
N PRO A 65 24.09 -20.91 -15.65
CA PRO A 65 24.78 -19.62 -15.51
C PRO A 65 26.13 -19.46 -16.25
N SER A 66 26.55 -20.34 -17.17
CA SER A 66 28.00 -20.55 -17.39
C SER A 66 28.56 -20.57 -18.82
N ARG A 67 27.99 -19.89 -19.83
CA ARG A 67 28.63 -19.84 -21.18
C ARG A 67 28.77 -18.42 -21.76
N ARG A 68 30.03 -17.95 -21.85
CA ARG A 68 30.44 -16.76 -22.63
C ARG A 68 30.56 -17.13 -24.12
N PRO A 69 30.07 -16.31 -25.06
CA PRO A 69 30.20 -16.59 -26.48
C PRO A 69 31.60 -16.32 -27.06
N VAL A 70 31.99 -17.06 -28.11
CA VAL A 70 33.27 -16.92 -28.84
C VAL A 70 32.98 -16.65 -30.32
N LEU A 71 33.57 -15.59 -30.91
CA LEU A 71 33.37 -15.13 -32.29
C LEU A 71 34.72 -14.98 -33.04
N LEU A 72 34.75 -15.17 -34.37
CA LEU A 72 35.95 -15.05 -35.22
C LEU A 72 35.70 -14.11 -36.43
N PHE A 73 36.64 -13.20 -36.76
CA PHE A 73 36.54 -12.25 -37.88
C PHE A 73 37.81 -12.27 -38.77
N GLY A 74 37.69 -11.89 -40.06
CA GLY A 74 38.83 -11.70 -40.99
C GLY A 74 38.65 -10.50 -41.95
N VAL A 75 39.74 -9.79 -42.30
CA VAL A 75 39.74 -8.57 -43.14
C VAL A 75 40.56 -8.79 -44.41
N LEU A 76 40.04 -8.42 -45.60
CA LEU A 76 40.63 -8.69 -46.94
C LEU A 76 41.30 -7.46 -47.62
N SER A 77 41.82 -6.48 -46.87
CA SER A 77 42.50 -5.29 -47.42
C SER A 77 43.66 -4.86 -46.51
N GLY A 78 44.78 -4.41 -47.11
CA GLY A 78 45.98 -3.99 -46.38
C GLY A 78 47.31 -4.45 -47.01
N ILE A 79 48.41 -3.97 -46.44
CA ILE A 79 49.80 -4.40 -46.64
C ILE A 79 49.98 -5.83 -46.13
N GLU A 80 50.59 -6.67 -46.97
CA GLU A 80 50.93 -8.07 -46.66
C GLU A 80 52.44 -8.29 -46.47
N SER A 81 53.29 -7.53 -47.16
CA SER A 81 54.75 -7.63 -47.02
C SER A 81 55.43 -6.34 -47.47
N SER A 82 56.71 -6.19 -47.12
CA SER A 82 57.51 -5.03 -47.49
C SER A 82 58.94 -5.42 -47.84
N PHE A 83 59.70 -4.48 -48.40
CA PHE A 83 61.15 -4.53 -48.36
C PHE A 83 61.66 -3.17 -47.91
N PRO A 84 62.59 -3.07 -46.93
CA PRO A 84 63.06 -4.17 -46.07
C PRO A 84 61.91 -4.83 -45.28
N ASP A 85 62.16 -6.03 -44.75
CA ASP A 85 61.15 -6.84 -44.03
C ASP A 85 61.76 -7.44 -42.77
N ASP A 86 60.96 -8.08 -41.91
CA ASP A 86 61.41 -8.83 -40.73
C ASP A 86 61.68 -10.32 -41.02
N VAL A 87 61.81 -10.70 -42.30
CA VAL A 87 62.04 -12.08 -42.74
C VAL A 87 63.32 -12.20 -43.56
N ASP A 88 64.13 -13.23 -43.30
CA ASP A 88 65.37 -13.48 -44.03
C ASP A 88 65.10 -13.82 -45.52
N PRO A 89 65.97 -13.40 -46.47
CA PRO A 89 67.21 -12.65 -46.26
C PRO A 89 67.01 -11.13 -46.09
N ARG A 90 65.78 -10.61 -46.18
CA ARG A 90 65.44 -9.18 -46.23
C ARG A 90 65.52 -8.46 -44.87
N ARG A 91 65.58 -9.24 -43.79
CA ARG A 91 65.77 -8.79 -42.41
C ARG A 91 67.17 -8.30 -42.10
N ILE A 92 68.18 -8.73 -42.85
CA ILE A 92 69.57 -8.37 -42.59
C ILE A 92 70.15 -7.70 -43.84
N LEU A 93 70.34 -6.40 -43.75
CA LEU A 93 71.00 -5.61 -44.79
C LEU A 93 72.45 -5.36 -44.39
N LEU A 94 73.34 -5.34 -45.38
CA LEU A 94 74.76 -5.13 -45.19
C LEU A 94 75.06 -3.63 -45.22
N GLN A 95 75.72 -3.14 -44.18
CA GLN A 95 76.35 -1.83 -44.20
C GLN A 95 77.35 -1.77 -45.37
N GLY A 96 77.38 -0.67 -46.12
CA GLY A 96 78.25 -0.55 -47.30
C GLY A 96 77.59 -0.89 -48.65
N GLN A 97 76.36 -1.41 -48.66
CA GLN A 97 75.67 -1.81 -49.90
C GLN A 97 74.63 -0.79 -50.39
N ILE A 98 74.32 -0.86 -51.70
CA ILE A 98 73.23 -0.10 -52.33
C ILE A 98 72.16 -1.08 -52.80
N TYR A 99 70.96 -0.94 -52.29
CA TYR A 99 69.79 -1.75 -52.64
C TYR A 99 68.99 -1.07 -53.75
N ASN A 100 69.27 -1.47 -54.98
CA ASN A 100 68.70 -0.90 -56.19
C ASN A 100 67.75 -1.84 -56.96
N GLY A 101 67.45 -3.02 -56.40
CA GLY A 101 66.56 -4.01 -57.00
C GLY A 101 67.21 -4.93 -58.04
N VAL A 102 68.54 -4.90 -58.21
CA VAL A 102 69.25 -5.81 -59.13
C VAL A 102 69.28 -7.25 -58.60
N ASP A 103 69.43 -7.46 -57.28
CA ASP A 103 69.29 -8.79 -56.67
C ASP A 103 67.81 -9.05 -56.35
N PRO A 104 67.16 -10.07 -56.94
CA PRO A 104 65.76 -10.39 -56.66
C PRO A 104 65.48 -10.72 -55.19
N ARG A 105 66.52 -11.11 -54.42
CA ARG A 105 66.41 -11.38 -52.98
C ARG A 105 66.38 -10.10 -52.14
N PHE A 106 66.91 -9.01 -52.70
CA PHE A 106 66.91 -7.67 -52.10
C PHE A 106 66.36 -6.65 -53.09
N PRO A 107 65.01 -6.60 -53.26
CA PRO A 107 64.36 -5.70 -54.21
C PRO A 107 64.58 -4.23 -53.82
N LYS A 108 64.03 -3.29 -54.60
CA LYS A 108 63.97 -1.90 -54.13
C LYS A 108 63.03 -1.78 -52.91
N PRO A 109 63.20 -0.72 -52.09
CA PRO A 109 62.21 -0.34 -51.08
C PRO A 109 60.80 -0.39 -51.67
N SER A 110 59.92 -1.19 -51.07
CA SER A 110 58.61 -1.52 -51.66
C SER A 110 57.59 -1.99 -50.62
N LEU A 111 56.31 -1.88 -50.98
CA LEU A 111 55.16 -2.41 -50.23
C LEU A 111 54.31 -3.28 -51.12
N SER A 112 53.99 -4.49 -50.66
CA SER A 112 53.00 -5.36 -51.30
C SER A 112 51.69 -5.31 -50.52
N PHE A 113 50.59 -4.94 -51.17
CA PHE A 113 49.27 -4.83 -50.56
C PHE A 113 48.17 -5.34 -51.48
N ARG A 114 47.08 -5.84 -50.90
CA ARG A 114 45.88 -6.18 -51.69
C ARG A 114 45.16 -4.91 -52.11
N GLN A 115 44.79 -4.85 -53.37
CA GLN A 115 44.05 -3.75 -53.97
C GLN A 115 42.82 -4.26 -54.72
N THR A 116 41.81 -3.39 -54.89
CA THR A 116 40.64 -3.63 -55.75
C THR A 116 40.61 -2.60 -56.87
N ALA A 117 40.30 -2.99 -58.11
CA ALA A 117 40.30 -2.08 -59.25
C ALA A 117 39.44 -0.82 -59.00
N GLY A 118 39.99 0.37 -59.25
CA GLY A 118 39.38 1.68 -59.01
C GLY A 118 39.56 2.26 -57.60
N GLN A 119 40.12 1.49 -56.66
CA GLN A 119 40.34 1.94 -55.28
C GLN A 119 41.45 2.99 -55.20
N SER A 120 41.16 4.13 -54.55
CA SER A 120 42.16 5.15 -54.24
C SER A 120 42.83 4.82 -52.90
N ILE A 121 44.15 4.58 -52.94
CA ILE A 121 44.97 4.12 -51.84
C ILE A 121 46.05 5.18 -51.58
N ASN A 122 46.11 5.68 -50.35
CA ASN A 122 47.18 6.56 -49.91
C ASN A 122 48.18 5.73 -49.10
N LEU A 123 49.45 5.76 -49.51
CA LEU A 123 50.53 5.05 -48.83
C LEU A 123 51.51 6.06 -48.22
N THR A 124 52.13 5.66 -47.12
CA THR A 124 53.39 6.29 -46.65
C THR A 124 54.44 5.22 -46.46
N TYR A 125 55.71 5.61 -46.56
CA TYR A 125 56.84 4.69 -46.37
C TYR A 125 58.05 5.45 -45.83
N ARG A 126 58.53 5.07 -44.65
CA ARG A 126 59.75 5.63 -44.06
C ARG A 126 60.56 4.57 -43.33
N ILE A 127 61.87 4.67 -43.37
CA ILE A 127 62.79 3.88 -42.56
C ILE A 127 63.37 4.80 -41.51
N VAL A 128 63.26 4.40 -40.25
CA VAL A 128 63.74 5.13 -39.09
C VAL A 128 64.78 4.32 -38.32
N GLY A 129 65.77 5.00 -37.74
CA GLY A 129 66.79 4.36 -36.92
C GLY A 129 68.13 5.08 -36.92
N PRO A 130 69.16 4.49 -36.29
CA PRO A 130 69.11 3.20 -35.57
C PRO A 130 68.29 3.33 -34.26
N LEU A 131 67.49 2.31 -33.94
CA LEU A 131 66.63 2.31 -32.75
C LEU A 131 67.48 2.38 -31.46
N PRO A 132 67.05 3.14 -30.43
CA PRO A 132 65.72 3.73 -30.26
C PRO A 132 65.50 5.09 -30.94
N ALA A 133 66.49 5.66 -31.63
CA ALA A 133 66.30 6.91 -32.35
C ALA A 133 65.34 6.71 -33.54
N THR A 134 64.43 7.65 -33.76
CA THR A 134 63.40 7.57 -34.82
C THR A 134 63.70 8.52 -35.99
N ASN A 135 64.98 8.86 -36.19
CA ASN A 135 65.41 9.71 -37.28
C ASN A 135 65.08 9.04 -38.62
N VAL A 136 64.40 9.77 -39.51
CA VAL A 136 64.05 9.26 -40.85
C VAL A 136 65.30 9.24 -41.71
N ILE A 137 65.80 8.04 -42.03
CA ILE A 137 66.97 7.86 -42.89
C ILE A 137 66.57 7.68 -44.36
N TYR A 138 65.36 7.24 -44.62
CA TYR A 138 64.78 7.07 -45.96
C TYR A 138 63.28 7.33 -45.90
N GLU A 139 62.74 8.14 -46.79
CA GLU A 139 61.31 8.41 -46.93
C GLU A 139 60.92 8.32 -48.42
N GLY A 140 60.03 7.39 -48.74
CA GLY A 140 59.49 7.24 -50.09
C GLY A 140 58.56 8.41 -50.45
N ARG A 141 58.65 8.90 -51.68
CA ARG A 141 57.88 10.04 -52.17
C ARG A 141 57.24 9.78 -53.52
N LYS A 142 56.28 10.62 -53.87
CA LYS A 142 55.72 10.73 -55.23
C LYS A 142 55.50 12.19 -55.58
N SER A 143 56.23 12.68 -56.58
CA SER A 143 56.18 14.08 -57.01
C SER A 143 56.49 15.05 -55.84
N GLY A 144 57.50 14.71 -55.04
CA GLY A 144 57.94 15.49 -53.88
C GLY A 144 57.10 15.34 -52.61
N ASN A 145 55.97 14.63 -52.63
CA ASN A 145 55.08 14.45 -51.48
C ASN A 145 55.33 13.12 -50.73
N PRO A 146 55.35 13.11 -49.38
CA PRO A 146 55.50 11.88 -48.57
C PRO A 146 54.28 10.95 -48.62
N THR A 147 53.10 11.45 -49.00
CA THR A 147 51.93 10.61 -49.26
C THR A 147 51.92 10.17 -50.72
N ILE A 148 52.01 8.86 -50.92
CA ILE A 148 52.03 8.22 -52.23
C ILE A 148 50.60 7.84 -52.59
N ASN A 149 49.98 8.65 -53.42
CA ASN A 149 48.63 8.38 -53.94
C ASN A 149 48.72 7.35 -55.07
N HIS A 150 48.07 6.20 -54.89
CA HIS A 150 47.99 5.09 -55.84
C HIS A 150 46.53 4.78 -56.16
N VAL A 151 46.20 4.69 -57.45
CA VAL A 151 44.86 4.25 -57.90
C VAL A 151 45.01 2.85 -58.45
N ALA A 152 44.33 1.91 -57.82
CA ALA A 152 44.44 0.50 -58.13
C ALA A 152 43.87 0.19 -59.53
N ALA A 153 44.67 -0.45 -60.38
CA ALA A 153 44.26 -0.85 -61.73
C ALA A 153 43.62 -2.25 -61.79
N THR A 154 43.87 -3.10 -60.80
CA THR A 154 43.45 -4.51 -60.76
C THR A 154 42.97 -4.91 -59.37
N THR A 155 42.26 -6.04 -59.28
CA THR A 155 41.90 -6.68 -58.00
C THR A 155 42.84 -7.85 -57.71
N ALA A 156 43.97 -7.58 -57.08
CA ALA A 156 45.02 -8.57 -56.77
C ALA A 156 45.99 -8.04 -55.70
N LEU A 157 46.97 -8.86 -55.30
CA LEU A 157 48.17 -8.37 -54.59
C LEU A 157 49.01 -7.54 -55.56
N PHE A 158 49.43 -6.36 -55.14
CA PHE A 158 50.23 -5.43 -55.93
C PHE A 158 51.42 -4.92 -55.13
N THR A 159 52.59 -4.88 -55.76
CA THR A 159 53.82 -4.35 -55.16
C THR A 159 54.09 -2.96 -55.71
N TYR A 160 54.08 -1.96 -54.84
CA TYR A 160 54.49 -0.60 -55.15
C TYR A 160 55.97 -0.44 -54.82
N GLU A 161 56.82 -0.27 -55.85
CA GLU A 161 58.24 0.05 -55.69
C GLU A 161 58.44 1.57 -55.58
N MET A 162 59.29 2.00 -54.65
CA MET A 162 59.61 3.41 -54.48
C MET A 162 60.49 3.90 -55.62
N THR A 163 60.00 4.91 -56.37
CA THR A 163 60.69 5.50 -57.51
C THR A 163 61.36 6.84 -57.18
N GLU A 164 60.95 7.47 -56.09
CA GLU A 164 61.46 8.73 -55.56
C GLU A 164 61.57 8.60 -54.03
N ALA A 165 62.65 9.11 -53.42
CA ALA A 165 62.83 9.10 -51.99
C ALA A 165 63.72 10.27 -51.53
N THR A 166 63.65 10.59 -50.23
CA THR A 166 64.55 11.56 -49.59
C THR A 166 65.11 10.99 -48.29
N GLY A 167 66.17 11.61 -47.76
CA GLY A 167 66.86 11.17 -46.54
C GLY A 167 68.32 10.79 -46.78
N PRO A 168 69.13 10.67 -45.72
CA PRO A 168 70.56 10.38 -45.81
C PRO A 168 70.89 9.01 -46.44
N ALA A 169 69.96 8.07 -46.43
CA ALA A 169 70.09 6.75 -47.06
C ALA A 169 69.30 6.64 -48.39
N ALA A 170 68.75 7.74 -48.92
CA ALA A 170 68.04 7.75 -50.19
C ALA A 170 69.00 7.99 -51.37
N GLY A 171 69.05 7.04 -52.31
CA GLY A 171 69.80 7.12 -53.55
C GLY A 171 68.94 7.45 -54.78
N VAL A 172 69.59 7.56 -55.94
CA VAL A 172 68.97 7.92 -57.23
C VAL A 172 67.87 6.91 -57.60
N ASN A 173 66.72 7.37 -58.10
CA ASN A 173 65.57 6.51 -58.49
C ASN A 173 65.00 5.65 -57.35
N GLY A 174 64.98 6.19 -56.13
CA GLY A 174 64.36 5.56 -54.95
C GLY A 174 65.16 4.41 -54.35
N THR A 175 66.44 4.27 -54.68
CA THR A 175 67.29 3.21 -54.12
C THR A 175 67.63 3.47 -52.64
N LEU A 176 67.88 2.41 -51.87
CA LEU A 176 68.33 2.51 -50.48
C LEU A 176 69.85 2.36 -50.42
N ASP A 177 70.57 3.44 -50.13
CA ASP A 177 72.03 3.53 -50.10
C ASP A 177 72.55 3.49 -48.65
N LEU A 178 73.10 2.33 -48.26
CA LEU A 178 73.56 2.09 -46.89
C LEU A 178 75.08 2.27 -46.72
N ARG A 179 75.77 2.92 -47.67
CA ARG A 179 77.24 3.09 -47.62
C ARG A 179 77.74 3.89 -46.43
N PHE A 180 76.93 4.85 -45.98
CA PHE A 180 77.27 5.77 -44.88
C PHE A 180 76.23 5.73 -43.75
N THR A 181 75.39 4.69 -43.74
CA THR A 181 74.40 4.49 -42.67
C THR A 181 75.06 3.76 -41.51
N ALA A 182 74.73 4.16 -40.27
CA ALA A 182 75.18 3.44 -39.08
C ALA A 182 74.58 2.02 -39.10
N GLY A 183 75.29 1.03 -38.57
CA GLY A 183 74.68 -0.26 -38.30
C GLY A 183 73.64 -0.17 -37.18
N GLY A 184 72.89 -1.25 -36.99
CA GLY A 184 71.92 -1.42 -35.92
C GLY A 184 70.55 -1.83 -36.39
N SER A 185 69.61 -1.92 -35.44
CA SER A 185 68.21 -2.18 -35.74
C SER A 185 67.54 -0.93 -36.28
N TYR A 186 66.86 -1.07 -37.41
CA TYR A 186 66.04 -0.05 -38.05
C TYR A 186 64.61 -0.53 -38.14
N ARG A 187 63.67 0.41 -38.23
CA ARG A 187 62.26 0.11 -38.40
C ARG A 187 61.75 0.74 -39.67
N LEU A 188 61.18 -0.09 -40.54
CA LEU A 188 60.27 0.37 -41.57
C LEU A 188 58.95 0.74 -40.91
N GLU A 189 58.44 1.93 -41.22
CA GLU A 189 57.11 2.39 -40.86
C GLU A 189 56.38 2.81 -42.14
N ALA A 190 55.21 2.24 -42.37
CA ALA A 190 54.38 2.52 -43.53
C ALA A 190 52.92 2.61 -43.11
N SER A 191 52.11 3.32 -43.90
CA SER A 191 50.66 3.30 -43.74
C SER A 191 49.98 2.99 -45.05
N TYR A 192 48.84 2.33 -44.95
CA TYR A 192 47.90 2.09 -46.04
C TYR A 192 46.56 2.69 -45.64
N GLN A 193 46.04 3.60 -46.45
CA GLN A 193 44.79 4.30 -46.16
C GLN A 193 43.86 4.30 -47.36
N ILE A 194 42.60 3.95 -47.08
CA ILE A 194 41.44 4.07 -47.97
C ILE A 194 40.31 4.72 -47.16
N PRO A 195 39.22 5.19 -47.77
CA PRO A 195 38.08 5.72 -47.00
C PRO A 195 37.59 4.72 -45.94
N GLY A 196 37.64 5.10 -44.66
CA GLY A 196 37.16 4.29 -43.53
C GLY A 196 38.11 3.20 -43.01
N TYR A 197 39.31 3.02 -43.58
CA TYR A 197 40.30 2.06 -43.10
C TYR A 197 41.72 2.62 -43.20
N THR A 198 42.48 2.44 -42.12
CA THR A 198 43.90 2.80 -42.06
C THR A 198 44.64 1.67 -41.38
N GLN A 199 45.66 1.15 -42.05
CA GLN A 199 46.59 0.18 -41.49
C GLN A 199 47.92 0.87 -41.27
N GLN A 200 48.49 0.67 -40.09
CA GLN A 200 49.90 0.97 -39.83
C GLN A 200 50.69 -0.34 -40.00
N TRP A 201 51.79 -0.27 -40.72
CA TRP A 201 52.68 -1.38 -41.00
C TRP A 201 54.06 -1.06 -40.46
N SER A 202 54.61 -1.96 -39.67
CA SER A 202 55.89 -1.76 -39.01
C SER A 202 56.71 -3.03 -39.07
N LYS A 203 57.95 -2.95 -39.55
CA LYS A 203 58.86 -4.09 -39.69
C LYS A 203 60.26 -3.71 -39.25
N GLU A 204 60.82 -4.48 -38.34
CA GLU A 204 62.19 -4.26 -37.86
C GLU A 204 63.16 -5.13 -38.63
N PHE A 205 64.28 -4.53 -39.03
CA PHE A 205 65.35 -5.18 -39.75
C PHE A 205 66.69 -4.63 -39.25
N SER A 206 67.78 -5.36 -39.48
CA SER A 206 69.12 -4.93 -39.06
C SER A 206 69.91 -4.43 -40.27
N ILE A 207 70.62 -3.32 -40.09
CA ILE A 207 71.78 -2.98 -40.91
C ILE A 207 72.99 -3.50 -40.16
N ALA A 208 73.49 -4.67 -40.53
CA ALA A 208 74.48 -5.38 -39.73
C ALA A 208 75.90 -4.84 -39.94
N PHE A 209 76.59 -4.57 -38.82
CA PHE A 209 78.03 -4.44 -38.76
C PHE A 209 78.72 -5.82 -38.73
N PRO A 210 80.04 -5.91 -38.98
CA PRO A 210 80.77 -7.16 -38.81
C PRO A 210 80.61 -7.81 -37.42
N ASN A 211 80.69 -7.07 -36.31
CA ASN A 211 80.45 -7.59 -34.96
C ASN A 211 79.57 -6.62 -34.15
N ASP A 212 78.44 -7.08 -33.61
CA ASP A 212 77.48 -6.27 -32.84
C ASP A 212 76.57 -7.20 -32.00
N LEU A 213 76.47 -6.95 -30.70
CA LEU A 213 75.71 -7.77 -29.74
C LEU A 213 74.74 -6.91 -28.93
N MET A 214 73.45 -7.25 -28.95
CA MET A 214 72.43 -6.51 -28.18
C MET A 214 71.81 -7.32 -27.05
N VAL A 215 71.31 -6.63 -26.02
CA VAL A 215 70.31 -7.22 -25.11
C VAL A 215 68.92 -7.04 -25.72
N ARG A 216 68.27 -8.16 -26.05
CA ARG A 216 66.98 -8.21 -26.73
C ARG A 216 65.80 -7.94 -25.80
N GLN A 217 65.73 -8.66 -24.68
CA GLN A 217 64.64 -8.51 -23.72
C GLN A 217 65.00 -9.04 -22.34
N ILE A 218 64.33 -8.49 -21.32
CA ILE A 218 64.29 -9.03 -19.96
C ILE A 218 63.15 -10.05 -19.91
N ARG A 219 63.47 -11.31 -19.64
CA ARG A 219 62.50 -12.42 -19.54
C ARG A 219 61.88 -12.53 -18.15
N SER A 220 62.69 -12.30 -17.12
CA SER A 220 62.26 -12.33 -15.73
C SER A 220 63.12 -11.38 -14.90
N PRO A 221 62.53 -10.62 -13.95
CA PRO A 221 61.10 -10.52 -13.64
C PRO A 221 60.23 -10.04 -14.79
N LEU A 222 58.95 -10.40 -14.77
CA LEU A 222 57.90 -9.78 -15.58
C LEU A 222 57.54 -8.43 -14.97
N SER A 223 57.23 -7.46 -15.83
CA SER A 223 56.80 -6.15 -15.37
C SER A 223 55.43 -6.19 -14.69
N ILE A 224 55.10 -5.12 -13.95
CA ILE A 224 53.72 -4.89 -13.49
C ILE A 224 52.72 -5.06 -14.65
N PRO A 225 51.53 -5.67 -14.42
CA PRO A 225 50.87 -5.88 -13.14
C PRO A 225 51.26 -7.17 -12.39
N ARG A 226 52.27 -7.94 -12.85
CA ARG A 226 52.67 -9.17 -12.15
C ARG A 226 53.21 -8.83 -10.74
N LYS A 227 52.63 -9.48 -9.73
CA LYS A 227 53.06 -9.40 -8.33
C LYS A 227 53.93 -10.59 -7.95
N TYR A 228 55.01 -10.34 -7.21
CA TYR A 228 55.90 -11.38 -6.71
C TYR A 228 55.81 -11.54 -5.18
N PRO A 229 55.86 -12.77 -4.64
CA PRO A 229 55.89 -12.98 -3.20
C PRO A 229 57.21 -12.50 -2.59
N ARG A 230 57.11 -11.79 -1.46
CA ARG A 230 58.26 -11.49 -0.60
C ARG A 230 58.97 -12.78 -0.16
N GLY A 231 60.30 -12.80 -0.21
CA GLY A 231 61.14 -13.89 0.31
C GLY A 231 61.18 -15.15 -0.56
N VAL A 232 60.53 -15.14 -1.73
CA VAL A 232 60.62 -16.23 -2.70
C VAL A 232 61.65 -15.88 -3.76
N GLU A 233 62.47 -16.85 -4.13
CA GLU A 233 63.44 -16.70 -5.21
C GLU A 233 62.74 -16.48 -6.55
N MET A 234 63.08 -15.37 -7.19
CA MET A 234 62.58 -14.98 -8.49
C MET A 234 63.71 -15.10 -9.51
N PRO A 235 63.49 -15.79 -10.66
CA PRO A 235 64.51 -15.89 -11.68
C PRO A 235 64.81 -14.51 -12.26
N VAL A 236 66.10 -14.26 -12.48
CA VAL A 236 66.58 -13.11 -13.25
C VAL A 236 67.13 -13.65 -14.55
N SER A 237 66.53 -13.27 -15.67
CA SER A 237 66.85 -13.86 -16.98
C SER A 237 66.65 -12.82 -18.06
N ALA A 238 67.58 -12.79 -19.00
CA ALA A 238 67.52 -11.93 -20.17
C ALA A 238 67.93 -12.70 -21.42
N GLN A 239 67.66 -12.11 -22.57
CA GLN A 239 68.07 -12.64 -23.85
C GLN A 239 69.04 -11.67 -24.51
N ILE A 240 70.17 -12.20 -24.95
CA ILE A 240 71.12 -11.51 -25.83
C ILE A 240 70.95 -12.02 -27.26
N GLN A 241 71.20 -11.17 -28.24
CA GLN A 241 71.06 -11.52 -29.65
C GLN A 241 72.26 -10.98 -30.43
N ASN A 242 72.88 -11.82 -31.25
CA ASN A 242 73.89 -11.37 -32.20
C ASN A 242 73.19 -10.62 -33.33
N VAL A 243 73.50 -9.35 -33.51
CA VAL A 243 72.97 -8.51 -34.60
C VAL A 243 74.05 -8.15 -35.64
N GLY A 244 75.29 -8.60 -35.42
CA GLY A 244 76.41 -8.52 -36.36
C GLY A 244 76.59 -9.76 -37.24
N LEU A 245 77.39 -9.64 -38.30
CA LEU A 245 77.58 -10.68 -39.34
C LEU A 245 78.48 -11.84 -38.93
N ASN A 246 79.43 -11.59 -38.04
CA ASN A 246 80.31 -12.62 -37.52
C ASN A 246 79.68 -13.26 -36.28
N ASN A 247 80.00 -14.52 -36.04
CA ASN A 247 79.49 -15.21 -34.87
C ASN A 247 80.09 -14.63 -33.59
N VAL A 248 79.26 -14.47 -32.56
CA VAL A 248 79.70 -14.09 -31.21
C VAL A 248 80.05 -15.36 -30.44
N THR A 249 81.29 -15.45 -29.96
CA THR A 249 81.74 -16.62 -29.19
C THR A 249 81.73 -16.39 -27.69
N ASP A 250 81.93 -15.14 -27.25
CA ASP A 250 82.03 -14.80 -25.83
C ASP A 250 81.45 -13.40 -25.56
N ALA A 251 80.64 -13.27 -24.52
CA ALA A 251 80.03 -12.01 -24.07
C ALA A 251 79.90 -11.98 -22.54
N LEU A 252 80.04 -10.80 -21.95
CA LEU A 252 79.76 -10.54 -20.54
C LEU A 252 78.37 -9.94 -20.42
N VAL A 253 77.45 -10.54 -19.65
CA VAL A 253 76.11 -9.98 -19.43
C VAL A 253 75.94 -9.64 -17.96
N ILE A 254 75.42 -8.45 -17.65
CA ILE A 254 75.33 -7.86 -16.31
C ILE A 254 73.88 -7.50 -16.02
N ALA A 255 73.28 -8.10 -15.00
CA ALA A 255 71.96 -7.70 -14.49
C ALA A 255 72.11 -6.84 -13.23
N SER A 256 71.33 -5.77 -13.11
CA SER A 256 71.29 -4.87 -11.96
C SER A 256 69.83 -4.59 -11.59
N ILE A 257 69.46 -4.80 -10.32
CA ILE A 257 68.15 -4.42 -9.78
C ILE A 257 68.33 -3.30 -8.77
N ARG A 258 67.52 -2.27 -8.90
CA ARG A 258 67.51 -1.07 -8.04
C ARG A 258 66.14 -0.88 -7.41
N HIS A 259 66.12 -0.44 -6.16
CA HIS A 259 64.90 -0.02 -5.51
C HIS A 259 64.41 1.30 -6.13
N LEU A 260 63.17 1.35 -6.62
CA LEU A 260 62.71 2.45 -7.48
C LEU A 260 62.68 3.80 -6.75
N ALA A 261 62.24 3.83 -5.48
CA ALA A 261 62.07 5.08 -4.73
C ALA A 261 63.40 5.69 -4.25
N THR A 262 64.43 4.87 -4.04
CA THR A 262 65.72 5.31 -3.46
C THR A 262 66.87 5.22 -4.46
N ASN A 263 66.64 4.62 -5.63
CA ASN A 263 67.63 4.32 -6.67
C ASN A 263 68.85 3.50 -6.18
N SER A 264 68.75 2.85 -5.02
CA SER A 264 69.82 2.02 -4.44
C SER A 264 69.88 0.67 -5.14
N GLU A 265 71.07 0.24 -5.53
CA GLU A 265 71.31 -1.09 -6.10
C GLU A 265 71.21 -2.16 -5.02
N VAL A 266 70.35 -3.15 -5.26
CA VAL A 266 70.00 -4.21 -4.30
C VAL A 266 70.37 -5.60 -4.79
N TYR A 267 70.72 -5.72 -6.07
CA TYR A 267 71.21 -6.94 -6.68
C TYR A 267 72.02 -6.57 -7.92
N ARG A 268 73.16 -7.23 -8.09
CA ARG A 268 73.98 -7.21 -9.29
C ARG A 268 74.55 -8.60 -9.49
N ASP A 269 74.45 -9.11 -10.70
CA ASP A 269 75.10 -10.35 -11.10
C ASP A 269 75.71 -10.19 -12.49
N THR A 270 76.74 -10.98 -12.79
CA THR A 270 77.50 -10.90 -14.02
C THR A 270 77.84 -12.31 -14.48
N VAL A 271 77.39 -12.65 -15.70
CA VAL A 271 77.55 -13.96 -16.30
C VAL A 271 78.36 -13.82 -17.58
N VAL A 272 79.43 -14.60 -17.71
CA VAL A 272 80.14 -14.78 -18.99
C VAL A 272 79.37 -15.84 -19.79
N TRP A 273 78.78 -15.43 -20.89
CA TRP A 273 78.19 -16.32 -21.87
C TRP A 273 79.26 -16.73 -22.89
N SER A 274 79.49 -18.03 -23.05
CA SER A 274 80.39 -18.59 -24.07
C SER A 274 79.63 -19.58 -24.95
N GLY A 275 79.79 -19.48 -26.26
CA GLY A 275 79.04 -20.28 -27.23
C GLY A 275 79.41 -19.97 -28.68
N ASN A 276 78.44 -20.12 -29.59
CA ASN A 276 78.58 -19.72 -30.99
C ASN A 276 77.22 -19.17 -31.45
N LEU A 277 77.02 -17.86 -31.27
CA LEU A 277 75.76 -17.18 -31.63
C LEU A 277 75.88 -16.68 -33.06
N ALA A 278 75.22 -17.33 -34.02
CA ALA A 278 75.19 -16.85 -35.39
C ALA A 278 74.33 -15.58 -35.53
N THR A 279 74.50 -14.84 -36.63
CA THR A 279 73.73 -13.62 -36.89
C THR A 279 72.23 -13.86 -36.77
N GLY A 280 71.57 -13.05 -35.95
CA GLY A 280 70.14 -13.13 -35.69
C GLY A 280 69.73 -14.17 -34.64
N GLU A 281 70.63 -15.04 -34.19
CA GLU A 281 70.36 -16.02 -33.13
C GLU A 281 70.32 -15.38 -31.74
N ILE A 282 69.54 -15.99 -30.85
CA ILE A 282 69.29 -15.51 -29.49
C ILE A 282 69.83 -16.53 -28.50
N ALA A 283 70.53 -16.06 -27.47
CA ALA A 283 70.86 -16.86 -26.31
C ALA A 283 70.09 -16.33 -25.09
N THR A 284 69.61 -17.26 -24.26
CA THR A 284 69.06 -16.90 -22.94
C THR A 284 70.17 -16.99 -21.91
N VAL A 285 70.32 -15.93 -21.12
CA VAL A 285 71.29 -15.85 -20.03
C VAL A 285 70.49 -15.77 -18.74
N ASP A 286 70.68 -16.80 -17.91
CA ASP A 286 70.08 -16.89 -16.58
C ASP A 286 71.13 -16.47 -15.55
N PHE A 287 70.72 -15.58 -14.66
CA PHE A 287 71.51 -15.06 -13.55
C PHE A 287 71.10 -15.76 -12.25
N ALA A 288 71.85 -15.54 -11.17
CA ALA A 288 71.44 -15.98 -9.83
C ALA A 288 70.06 -15.41 -9.48
N ASN A 289 69.18 -16.20 -8.87
CA ASN A 289 67.84 -15.72 -8.50
C ASN A 289 67.92 -14.50 -7.58
N TYR A 290 66.99 -13.55 -7.77
CA TYR A 290 66.80 -12.42 -6.86
C TYR A 290 65.72 -12.76 -5.84
N SER A 291 65.99 -12.53 -4.57
CA SER A 291 64.96 -12.57 -3.51
C SER A 291 65.13 -11.37 -2.59
N THR A 292 64.03 -10.91 -2.02
CA THR A 292 64.02 -9.77 -1.10
C THR A 292 62.96 -9.93 -0.04
N LEU A 293 63.31 -9.52 1.18
CA LEU A 293 62.38 -9.39 2.29
C LEU A 293 61.71 -8.01 2.35
N ASN A 294 61.92 -7.14 1.35
CA ASN A 294 61.23 -5.84 1.31
C ASN A 294 60.09 -5.89 0.29
N VAL A 295 58.92 -5.38 0.70
CA VAL A 295 57.76 -5.13 -0.18
C VAL A 295 57.94 -3.76 -0.80
N ALA A 296 58.23 -3.72 -2.10
CA ALA A 296 58.53 -2.50 -2.83
C ALA A 296 58.39 -2.67 -4.34
N THR A 297 58.51 -1.56 -5.06
CA THR A 297 58.69 -1.54 -6.51
C THR A 297 60.16 -1.41 -6.85
N TYR A 298 60.64 -2.22 -7.78
CA TYR A 298 62.03 -2.27 -8.21
C TYR A 298 62.14 -2.03 -9.71
N ALA A 299 63.28 -1.52 -10.16
CA ALA A 299 63.64 -1.40 -11.56
C ALA A 299 64.80 -2.35 -11.87
N ILE A 300 64.73 -3.08 -12.98
CA ILE A 300 65.83 -3.93 -13.48
C ILE A 300 66.44 -3.32 -14.74
N THR A 301 67.76 -3.41 -14.84
CA THR A 301 68.56 -3.10 -16.03
C THR A 301 69.48 -4.28 -16.32
N VAL A 302 69.57 -4.70 -17.58
CA VAL A 302 70.50 -5.74 -18.04
C VAL A 302 71.34 -5.19 -19.17
N CYS A 303 72.66 -5.30 -19.07
CA CYS A 303 73.62 -4.84 -20.07
C CYS A 303 74.49 -6.00 -20.57
N THR A 304 75.04 -5.91 -21.78
CA THR A 304 76.00 -6.87 -22.33
C THR A 304 77.28 -6.17 -22.80
N GLU A 305 78.39 -6.90 -22.86
CA GLU A 305 79.67 -6.45 -23.42
C GLU A 305 80.23 -7.59 -24.27
N LEU A 306 80.50 -7.34 -25.55
CA LEU A 306 81.09 -8.32 -26.45
C LEU A 306 82.57 -8.56 -26.09
N LEU A 307 82.94 -9.81 -25.81
CA LEU A 307 84.33 -10.17 -25.46
C LEU A 307 85.10 -10.76 -26.63
N SER A 308 84.40 -11.42 -27.58
CA SER A 308 85.04 -12.10 -28.71
C SER A 308 85.51 -11.16 -29.83
N ALA A 309 85.06 -9.90 -29.84
CA ALA A 309 85.47 -8.87 -30.79
C ALA A 309 85.19 -7.47 -30.21
N VAL A 310 85.54 -6.42 -30.95
CA VAL A 310 85.10 -5.05 -30.61
C VAL A 310 83.64 -4.91 -31.00
N ASP A 311 82.76 -4.64 -30.03
CA ASP A 311 81.37 -4.27 -30.32
C ASP A 311 81.33 -2.94 -31.06
N GLN A 312 80.73 -2.93 -32.24
CA GLN A 312 80.68 -1.75 -33.10
C GLN A 312 79.46 -0.87 -32.80
N GLN A 313 78.57 -1.27 -31.88
CA GLN A 313 77.37 -0.51 -31.51
C GLN A 313 76.92 -0.64 -30.05
N THR A 314 77.74 -0.10 -29.14
CA THR A 314 77.47 -0.10 -27.68
C THR A 314 76.13 0.50 -27.17
N ALA A 315 75.31 1.12 -28.04
CA ALA A 315 74.06 1.77 -27.65
C ALA A 315 72.88 0.80 -27.47
N ASN A 316 72.96 -0.42 -28.01
CA ASN A 316 71.93 -1.46 -27.89
C ASN A 316 72.27 -2.52 -26.81
N ASP A 317 73.40 -2.33 -26.12
CA ASP A 317 73.95 -3.25 -25.14
C ASP A 317 73.10 -3.36 -23.87
N CYS A 318 72.24 -2.37 -23.56
CA CYS A 318 71.48 -2.32 -22.31
C CYS A 318 69.95 -2.27 -22.53
N GLN A 319 69.21 -3.00 -21.70
CA GLN A 319 67.75 -2.91 -21.56
C GLN A 319 67.33 -2.58 -20.12
N PRO A 320 66.31 -1.73 -19.89
CA PRO A 320 65.60 -0.95 -20.90
C PRO A 320 66.49 0.15 -21.49
N THR A 321 66.38 0.40 -22.79
CA THR A 321 67.11 1.50 -23.48
C THR A 321 66.57 2.88 -23.12
N SER A 322 65.33 2.97 -22.61
CA SER A 322 64.71 4.17 -22.06
C SER A 322 63.64 3.81 -21.02
N GLY A 323 63.43 4.68 -20.02
CA GLY A 323 62.49 4.40 -18.92
C GLY A 323 62.97 3.32 -17.95
N ASN A 324 62.05 2.79 -17.14
CA ASN A 324 62.34 1.74 -16.14
C ASN A 324 61.51 0.49 -16.43
N TYR A 325 62.15 -0.68 -16.44
CA TYR A 325 61.44 -1.96 -16.41
C TYR A 325 61.12 -2.27 -14.94
N ILE A 326 59.87 -2.07 -14.53
CA ILE A 326 59.46 -2.14 -13.13
C ILE A 326 58.64 -3.37 -12.80
N PHE A 327 58.94 -3.97 -11.65
CA PHE A 327 58.20 -5.08 -11.05
C PHE A 327 58.02 -4.82 -9.55
N GLU A 328 57.10 -5.53 -8.90
CA GLU A 328 56.85 -5.34 -7.48
C GLU A 328 56.81 -6.65 -6.70
N THR A 329 57.28 -6.56 -5.45
CA THR A 329 57.06 -7.60 -4.45
C THR A 329 55.94 -7.16 -3.51
N LYS A 330 55.06 -8.08 -3.14
CA LYS A 330 53.93 -7.86 -2.23
C LYS A 330 53.87 -8.93 -1.13
N TYR A 331 53.04 -8.69 -0.13
CA TYR A 331 52.71 -9.70 0.87
C TYR A 331 51.80 -10.78 0.26
N ASN A 332 51.82 -11.98 0.84
CA ASN A 332 50.94 -13.06 0.40
C ASN A 332 49.48 -12.67 0.61
N GLU A 333 49.18 -12.25 1.83
CA GLU A 333 47.88 -11.82 2.31
C GLU A 333 48.00 -10.36 2.75
N GLU A 334 47.13 -9.49 2.22
CA GLU A 334 47.04 -8.08 2.63
C GLU A 334 45.64 -7.57 2.28
N VAL A 335 44.94 -6.95 3.23
CA VAL A 335 43.58 -6.46 3.04
C VAL A 335 43.33 -5.12 3.73
N GLY A 336 43.22 -4.08 2.92
CA GLY A 336 42.91 -2.73 3.41
C GLY A 336 41.42 -2.45 3.50
N ALA A 337 41.04 -1.62 4.47
CA ALA A 337 39.76 -0.91 4.45
C ALA A 337 39.82 0.21 3.40
N GLN A 338 39.00 0.12 2.36
CA GLN A 338 39.09 1.04 1.21
C GLN A 338 38.21 2.28 1.38
N ALA A 339 36.94 2.09 1.72
CA ALA A 339 35.97 3.18 1.81
C ALA A 339 34.77 2.82 2.69
N ILE A 340 34.13 3.83 3.26
CA ILE A 340 32.79 3.72 3.84
C ILE A 340 31.85 4.44 2.89
N ASP A 341 30.96 3.70 2.22
CA ASP A 341 30.02 4.27 1.26
C ASP A 341 28.77 4.80 1.96
N VAL A 342 28.32 4.12 3.03
CA VAL A 342 27.21 4.55 3.88
C VAL A 342 27.59 4.29 5.35
N PRO A 343 27.58 5.30 6.23
CA PRO A 343 27.09 6.66 6.00
C PRO A 343 28.13 7.56 5.32
N GLY A 344 27.80 8.19 4.19
CA GLY A 344 28.71 9.11 3.50
C GLY A 344 28.85 10.48 4.21
N THR A 345 29.98 11.15 4.00
CA THR A 345 30.29 12.45 4.66
C THR A 345 29.29 13.57 4.35
N SER A 346 28.77 13.62 3.12
CA SER A 346 27.70 14.53 2.69
C SER A 346 26.32 13.86 2.67
N GLY A 347 26.19 12.67 3.26
CA GLY A 347 24.93 11.94 3.34
C GLY A 347 23.94 12.65 4.26
N THR A 348 22.64 12.47 3.97
CA THR A 348 21.57 13.07 4.78
C THR A 348 20.93 11.99 5.66
N TYR A 349 21.16 12.08 6.97
CA TYR A 349 20.67 11.12 7.97
C TYR A 349 19.84 11.84 9.03
N TYR A 350 18.86 11.16 9.61
CA TYR A 350 17.94 11.74 10.59
C TYR A 350 17.83 10.89 11.84
N SER A 351 17.63 11.53 13.00
CA SER A 351 17.40 10.82 14.26
C SER A 351 16.22 9.84 14.15
N ARG A 352 16.33 8.70 14.84
CA ARG A 352 15.37 7.58 14.87
C ARG A 352 15.08 6.90 13.52
N ARG A 353 15.63 7.38 12.41
CA ARG A 353 15.45 6.76 11.10
C ARG A 353 16.55 5.74 10.84
N PRO A 354 16.22 4.45 10.63
CA PRO A 354 17.21 3.45 10.29
C PRO A 354 17.81 3.70 8.91
N PHE A 355 19.08 3.31 8.73
CA PHE A 355 19.68 3.13 7.42
C PHE A 355 20.62 1.93 7.39
N THR A 356 20.97 1.45 6.18
CA THR A 356 21.84 0.28 6.00
C THR A 356 23.30 0.71 5.74
N PRO A 357 24.24 0.52 6.69
CA PRO A 357 25.64 0.88 6.48
C PRO A 357 26.33 -0.03 5.46
N ARG A 358 27.26 0.54 4.71
CA ARG A 358 28.01 -0.14 3.62
C ARG A 358 29.45 0.34 3.58
N GLY A 359 30.35 -0.59 3.33
CA GLY A 359 31.77 -0.30 3.16
C GLY A 359 32.42 -1.18 2.10
N ARG A 360 33.63 -0.80 1.69
CA ARG A 360 34.45 -1.53 0.73
C ARG A 360 35.80 -1.87 1.34
N ILE A 361 36.29 -3.06 0.99
CA ILE A 361 37.62 -3.54 1.31
C ILE A 361 38.37 -3.84 0.01
N ILE A 362 39.70 -3.79 0.08
CA ILE A 362 40.59 -4.05 -1.06
C ILE A 362 41.65 -5.09 -0.68
N ASN A 363 41.91 -6.04 -1.57
CA ASN A 363 43.02 -6.99 -1.46
C ASN A 363 44.25 -6.41 -2.20
N GLY A 364 45.30 -6.09 -1.45
CA GLY A 364 46.60 -5.66 -1.98
C GLY A 364 47.65 -6.78 -2.04
N GLY A 365 47.30 -7.99 -1.58
CA GLY A 365 48.14 -9.18 -1.61
C GLY A 365 48.25 -9.82 -2.99
N ILE A 366 48.90 -10.99 -3.04
CA ILE A 366 49.06 -11.79 -4.26
C ILE A 366 48.12 -13.00 -4.31
N GLN A 367 47.50 -13.35 -3.18
CA GLN A 367 46.56 -14.47 -3.07
C GLN A 367 45.12 -13.96 -2.96
N ASP A 368 44.19 -14.76 -3.47
CA ASP A 368 42.77 -14.56 -3.18
C ASP A 368 42.54 -14.77 -1.68
N LEU A 369 41.73 -13.91 -1.08
CA LEU A 369 41.43 -13.93 0.35
C LEU A 369 39.99 -14.37 0.57
N SER A 370 39.77 -15.25 1.54
CA SER A 370 38.44 -15.75 1.89
C SER A 370 38.13 -15.57 3.38
N ASN A 371 36.84 -15.53 3.72
CA ASN A 371 36.33 -15.42 5.09
C ASN A 371 36.90 -14.22 5.88
N ILE A 372 36.94 -13.06 5.24
CA ILE A 372 37.57 -11.86 5.79
C ILE A 372 36.62 -11.21 6.82
N PRO A 373 36.98 -11.13 8.11
CA PRO A 373 36.17 -10.44 9.09
C PRO A 373 36.32 -8.93 8.93
N VAL A 374 35.21 -8.24 8.73
CA VAL A 374 35.16 -6.78 8.61
C VAL A 374 34.23 -6.23 9.68
N ARG A 375 34.74 -5.33 10.51
CA ARG A 375 33.99 -4.67 11.58
C ARG A 375 33.62 -3.25 11.18
N LEU A 376 32.39 -2.86 11.47
CA LEU A 376 31.96 -1.45 11.44
C LEU A 376 31.58 -1.01 12.84
N GLN A 377 32.21 0.06 13.31
CA GLN A 377 31.87 0.73 14.57
C GLN A 377 31.38 2.15 14.28
N ILE A 378 30.32 2.58 14.99
CA ILE A 378 29.85 3.97 14.93
C ILE A 378 29.87 4.55 16.34
N PHE A 379 30.44 5.75 16.44
CA PHE A 379 30.58 6.51 17.66
C PHE A 379 29.81 7.84 17.58
N GLN A 380 29.16 8.22 18.67
CA GLN A 380 28.54 9.54 18.80
C GLN A 380 29.55 10.54 19.38
N ASN A 381 29.58 11.75 18.80
CA ASN A 381 30.44 12.86 19.19
C ASN A 381 29.63 14.05 19.77
N PRO A 382 30.22 14.87 20.67
CA PRO A 382 31.54 14.72 21.29
C PRO A 382 31.58 13.57 22.33
N GLY A 383 32.76 13.02 22.59
CA GLY A 383 32.97 11.96 23.60
C GLY A 383 33.16 10.55 23.05
N ARG A 384 33.06 10.35 21.71
CA ARG A 384 33.31 9.09 21.00
C ARG A 384 32.62 7.88 21.65
N ILE A 385 31.34 8.05 21.99
CA ILE A 385 30.54 7.03 22.69
C ILE A 385 30.14 5.94 21.67
N PRO A 386 30.48 4.66 21.88
CA PRO A 386 30.12 3.60 20.94
C PRO A 386 28.60 3.37 20.94
N VAL A 387 27.99 3.45 19.76
CA VAL A 387 26.54 3.25 19.55
C VAL A 387 26.23 2.15 18.54
N TYR A 388 27.25 1.62 17.86
CA TYR A 388 27.13 0.53 16.90
C TYR A 388 28.45 -0.25 16.83
N ASN A 389 28.39 -1.58 16.77
CA ASN A 389 29.54 -2.47 16.63
C ASN A 389 29.08 -3.78 16.02
N GLN A 390 29.30 -3.97 14.72
CA GLN A 390 28.90 -5.17 13.99
C GLN A 390 30.07 -5.73 13.18
N VAL A 391 30.12 -7.05 13.05
CA VAL A 391 31.13 -7.78 12.25
C VAL A 391 30.40 -8.57 11.17
N VAL A 392 30.89 -8.50 9.94
CA VAL A 392 30.41 -9.29 8.79
C VAL A 392 31.59 -10.02 8.20
N ILE A 393 31.36 -11.25 7.71
CA ILE A 393 32.37 -12.04 6.99
C ILE A 393 32.19 -11.81 5.50
N VAL A 394 33.21 -11.25 4.84
CA VAL A 394 33.27 -11.16 3.38
C VAL A 394 33.76 -12.50 2.82
N PRO A 395 32.98 -13.18 1.97
CA PRO A 395 33.31 -14.55 1.55
C PRO A 395 34.62 -14.65 0.79
N ASP A 396 34.80 -13.87 -0.28
CA ASP A 396 35.96 -13.94 -1.17
C ASP A 396 36.29 -12.56 -1.77
N VAL A 397 37.59 -12.25 -1.90
CA VAL A 397 38.13 -11.07 -2.60
C VAL A 397 39.36 -11.49 -3.41
N GLY A 398 39.33 -11.29 -4.73
CA GLY A 398 40.40 -11.73 -5.62
C GLY A 398 41.71 -10.95 -5.44
N ALA A 399 42.84 -11.47 -5.91
CA ALA A 399 44.13 -10.76 -5.85
C ALA A 399 44.30 -9.71 -6.96
N ASP A 400 43.62 -9.88 -8.10
CA ASP A 400 43.82 -9.07 -9.30
C ASP A 400 42.64 -8.14 -9.59
N ALA A 401 42.95 -6.96 -10.13
CA ALA A 401 41.94 -6.01 -10.55
C ALA A 401 41.12 -6.55 -11.74
N PRO A 402 39.79 -6.33 -11.77
CA PRO A 402 38.99 -5.53 -10.85
C PRO A 402 38.39 -6.32 -9.67
N LEU A 403 38.69 -7.62 -9.52
CA LEU A 403 38.08 -8.49 -8.51
C LEU A 403 38.71 -8.33 -7.11
N ASN A 404 39.73 -7.48 -6.99
CA ASN A 404 40.42 -7.18 -5.75
C ASN A 404 39.71 -6.18 -4.84
N VAL A 405 38.47 -5.80 -5.15
CA VAL A 405 37.62 -4.96 -4.31
C VAL A 405 36.31 -5.67 -4.03
N ALA A 406 35.87 -5.65 -2.77
CA ALA A 406 34.56 -6.18 -2.39
C ALA A 406 33.77 -5.16 -1.55
N SER A 407 32.49 -5.02 -1.86
CA SER A 407 31.53 -4.26 -1.08
C SER A 407 30.83 -5.16 -0.08
N THR A 408 30.65 -4.67 1.14
CA THR A 408 29.93 -5.37 2.21
C THR A 408 28.85 -4.49 2.81
N THR A 409 27.77 -5.14 3.25
CA THR A 409 26.60 -4.50 3.85
C THR A 409 26.46 -4.98 5.29
N PHE A 410 26.20 -4.04 6.21
CA PHE A 410 26.06 -4.34 7.63
C PHE A 410 24.58 -4.32 8.06
N PRO A 411 24.24 -4.92 9.23
CA PRO A 411 22.91 -4.77 9.81
C PRO A 411 22.46 -3.30 9.91
N PRO A 412 21.14 -3.02 9.92
CA PRO A 412 20.66 -1.64 9.97
C PRO A 412 21.10 -0.90 11.24
N PHE A 413 21.49 0.37 11.11
CA PHE A 413 21.79 1.26 12.24
C PHE A 413 20.70 2.33 12.37
N THR A 414 20.25 2.58 13.60
CA THR A 414 19.26 3.63 13.92
C THR A 414 19.87 4.63 14.91
N PRO A 415 20.27 5.85 14.46
CA PRO A 415 20.81 6.86 15.35
C PRO A 415 19.72 7.40 16.28
N GLN A 416 19.91 7.35 17.60
CA GLN A 416 18.85 7.73 18.55
C GLN A 416 18.64 9.25 18.66
N VAL A 417 19.69 10.04 18.43
CA VAL A 417 19.69 11.50 18.60
C VAL A 417 20.37 12.19 17.43
N ALA A 418 20.10 13.48 17.24
CA ALA A 418 20.80 14.30 16.26
C ALA A 418 22.19 14.70 16.78
N GLY A 419 23.14 14.91 15.87
CA GLY A 419 24.51 15.28 16.22
C GLY A 419 25.55 14.78 15.22
N GLN A 420 26.82 14.90 15.61
CA GLN A 420 27.95 14.40 14.83
C GLN A 420 28.28 12.96 15.22
N TYR A 421 28.60 12.13 14.23
CA TYR A 421 28.97 10.74 14.41
C TYR A 421 30.27 10.44 13.65
N GLU A 422 31.00 9.43 14.09
CA GLU A 422 32.18 8.87 13.42
C GLU A 422 31.93 7.39 13.13
N ALA A 423 32.05 6.96 11.88
CA ALA A 423 32.01 5.57 11.47
C ALA A 423 33.44 5.10 11.15
N CYS A 424 33.86 3.97 11.72
CA CYS A 424 35.16 3.35 11.46
C CYS A 424 34.97 1.92 10.95
N LEU A 425 35.48 1.64 9.76
CA LEU A 425 35.52 0.33 9.14
C LEU A 425 36.90 -0.27 9.37
N THR A 426 36.96 -1.47 9.92
CA THR A 426 38.20 -2.17 10.24
C THR A 426 38.23 -3.57 9.61
N THR A 427 39.31 -3.93 8.92
CA THR A 427 39.60 -5.31 8.49
C THR A 427 40.37 -6.02 9.59
N GLU A 428 39.95 -7.24 9.95
CA GLU A 428 40.51 -8.02 11.08
C GLU A 428 41.14 -9.35 10.61
N TYR A 429 41.73 -9.35 9.40
CA TYR A 429 42.28 -10.57 8.81
C TYR A 429 43.58 -11.00 9.53
N PRO A 430 43.66 -12.23 10.11
CA PRO A 430 44.80 -12.64 10.95
C PRO A 430 46.16 -12.72 10.24
N GLY A 431 46.18 -12.82 8.91
CA GLY A 431 47.39 -12.89 8.09
C GLY A 431 47.90 -11.55 7.57
N ASP A 432 47.20 -10.44 7.84
CA ASP A 432 47.54 -9.13 7.28
C ASP A 432 48.72 -8.48 8.04
N PRO A 433 49.88 -8.27 7.39
CA PRO A 433 51.05 -7.67 8.01
C PRO A 433 51.02 -6.13 8.01
N VAL A 434 50.07 -5.49 7.31
CA VAL A 434 50.03 -4.03 7.13
C VAL A 434 48.94 -3.42 8.00
N ALA A 435 49.22 -3.18 9.28
CA ALA A 435 48.20 -2.66 10.20
C ALA A 435 47.67 -1.23 9.86
N ASN A 436 48.42 -0.43 9.10
CA ASN A 436 48.13 1.00 8.91
C ASN A 436 46.94 1.28 8.00
N ASN A 437 46.57 0.36 7.10
CA ASN A 437 45.41 0.50 6.21
C ASN A 437 44.25 -0.43 6.61
N ASN A 438 44.35 -1.08 7.78
CA ASN A 438 43.27 -1.92 8.28
C ASN A 438 42.05 -1.11 8.71
N GLN A 439 42.20 0.19 8.96
CA GLN A 439 41.09 1.05 9.40
C GLN A 439 40.97 2.31 8.57
N ILE A 440 39.73 2.63 8.20
CA ILE A 440 39.34 3.95 7.71
C ILE A 440 38.18 4.47 8.57
N CYS A 441 38.24 5.74 8.94
CA CYS A 441 37.16 6.41 9.66
C CYS A 441 36.65 7.62 8.88
N GLN A 442 35.36 7.91 8.98
CA GLN A 442 34.78 9.13 8.46
C GLN A 442 33.69 9.68 9.37
N THR A 443 33.53 11.00 9.37
CA THR A 443 32.50 11.68 10.14
C THR A 443 31.27 11.96 9.27
N PHE A 444 30.09 11.93 9.90
CA PHE A 444 28.83 12.26 9.25
C PHE A 444 27.87 12.92 10.24
N SER A 445 26.94 13.71 9.72
CA SER A 445 25.96 14.43 10.54
C SER A 445 24.60 13.73 10.51
N VAL A 446 23.99 13.61 11.68
CA VAL A 446 22.57 13.23 11.83
C VAL A 446 21.77 14.47 12.19
N GLN A 447 20.77 14.78 11.38
CA GLN A 447 19.87 15.91 11.56
C GLN A 447 18.69 15.56 12.49
N PRO A 448 18.08 16.55 13.15
CA PRO A 448 16.89 16.32 13.96
C PRO A 448 15.66 15.97 13.10
N SER A 449 14.82 15.09 13.62
CA SER A 449 13.47 14.85 13.11
C SER A 449 12.52 16.00 13.43
N LEU A 450 11.31 15.97 12.85
CA LEU A 450 10.33 17.04 13.04
C LEU A 450 9.73 17.03 14.46
N ALA A 451 9.47 18.23 14.99
CA ALA A 451 8.74 18.45 16.23
C ALA A 451 8.20 19.90 16.30
N GLY A 452 6.96 20.05 16.77
CA GLY A 452 6.31 21.36 16.95
C GLY A 452 5.48 21.81 15.74
N ILE A 453 5.26 23.12 15.64
CA ILE A 453 4.37 23.73 14.64
C ILE A 453 5.16 24.13 13.39
N TYR A 454 4.62 23.74 12.23
CA TYR A 454 5.08 24.10 10.89
C TYR A 454 3.92 24.71 10.11
N THR A 455 4.20 25.60 9.16
CA THR A 455 3.18 26.15 8.26
C THR A 455 3.26 25.51 6.88
N ILE A 456 2.12 25.45 6.19
CA ILE A 456 2.05 25.07 4.78
C ILE A 456 1.43 26.23 4.00
N GLY A 457 2.04 26.61 2.89
CA GLY A 457 1.54 27.64 1.98
C GLY A 457 2.58 28.72 1.65
N THR A 458 2.08 29.77 1.01
CA THR A 458 2.88 30.85 0.43
C THR A 458 3.09 32.02 1.39
N THR A 459 2.30 32.09 2.46
CA THR A 459 2.31 33.22 3.41
C THR A 459 3.65 33.40 4.16
N LYS A 460 4.41 32.31 4.38
CA LYS A 460 5.70 32.33 5.09
C LYS A 460 6.85 31.73 4.28
N LEU A 461 6.86 31.93 2.96
CA LEU A 461 7.95 31.43 2.12
C LEU A 461 9.32 31.95 2.61
N GLY A 462 10.29 31.05 2.67
CA GLY A 462 11.64 31.32 3.19
C GLY A 462 11.83 31.04 4.68
N ASP A 463 10.76 30.85 5.46
CA ASP A 463 10.86 30.36 6.84
C ASP A 463 11.28 28.86 6.85
N PRO A 464 12.32 28.46 7.60
CA PRO A 464 12.73 27.06 7.73
C PRO A 464 11.64 26.11 8.25
N ARG A 465 10.57 26.63 8.85
CA ARG A 465 9.39 25.88 9.31
C ARG A 465 8.18 26.02 8.40
N ASN A 466 8.36 26.51 7.17
CA ASN A 466 7.29 26.61 6.18
C ASN A 466 7.54 25.66 4.99
N TYR A 467 6.51 24.91 4.60
CA TYR A 467 6.47 24.13 3.38
C TYR A 467 5.65 24.85 2.31
N PRO A 468 6.11 24.95 1.05
CA PRO A 468 5.34 25.58 -0.01
C PRO A 468 4.04 24.83 -0.31
N THR A 469 4.06 23.49 -0.31
CA THR A 469 2.90 22.65 -0.62
C THR A 469 2.67 21.56 0.44
N ILE A 470 1.47 20.96 0.42
CA ILE A 470 1.14 19.81 1.25
C ILE A 470 2.05 18.61 0.91
N GLN A 471 2.38 18.42 -0.38
CA GLN A 471 3.27 17.34 -0.80
C GLN A 471 4.67 17.50 -0.22
N ASP A 472 5.23 18.72 -0.22
CA ASP A 472 6.56 18.99 0.35
C ASP A 472 6.59 18.68 1.86
N ALA A 473 5.53 19.03 2.59
CA ALA A 473 5.41 18.73 4.01
C ALA A 473 5.36 17.22 4.29
N VAL A 474 4.63 16.46 3.46
CA VAL A 474 4.51 15.00 3.60
C VAL A 474 5.80 14.29 3.17
N ASP A 475 6.46 14.74 2.11
CA ASP A 475 7.76 14.22 1.67
C ASP A 475 8.81 14.37 2.77
N ASP A 476 8.85 15.54 3.42
CA ASP A 476 9.77 15.79 4.52
C ASP A 476 9.39 15.02 5.79
N LEU A 477 8.09 14.81 6.03
CA LEU A 477 7.59 13.94 7.10
C LEU A 477 8.08 12.50 6.96
N TYR A 478 7.98 11.91 5.75
CA TYR A 478 8.53 10.58 5.48
C TYR A 478 10.05 10.58 5.57
N ARG A 479 10.71 11.60 5.02
CA ARG A 479 12.17 11.70 5.00
C ARG A 479 12.77 11.80 6.41
N LYS A 480 12.21 12.64 7.28
CA LYS A 480 12.78 12.99 8.59
C LYS A 480 12.19 12.21 9.77
N GLY A 481 10.95 11.75 9.64
CA GLY A 481 10.17 11.25 10.78
C GLY A 481 9.89 12.34 11.82
N VAL A 482 9.40 11.92 12.99
CA VAL A 482 9.05 12.81 14.11
C VAL A 482 9.72 12.39 15.42
N THR A 483 10.01 13.37 16.28
CA THR A 483 10.50 13.15 17.66
C THR A 483 9.60 13.78 18.73
N GLY A 484 8.61 14.56 18.31
CA GLY A 484 7.55 15.15 19.11
C GLY A 484 6.28 15.30 18.27
N ALA A 485 5.19 15.77 18.88
CA ALA A 485 3.97 16.09 18.13
C ALA A 485 4.25 17.15 17.05
N VAL A 486 3.69 16.94 15.85
CA VAL A 486 3.82 17.85 14.70
C VAL A 486 2.46 18.40 14.32
N GLU A 487 2.38 19.73 14.22
CA GLU A 487 1.18 20.43 13.75
C GLU A 487 1.50 21.19 12.47
N TYR A 488 0.77 20.89 11.40
CA TYR A 488 0.81 21.60 10.13
C TYR A 488 -0.33 22.61 10.05
N GLU A 489 0.00 23.90 10.08
CA GLU A 489 -0.95 25.00 9.95
C GLU A 489 -1.07 25.46 8.49
N LEU A 490 -2.25 25.27 7.91
CA LEU A 490 -2.55 25.76 6.57
C LEU A 490 -2.87 27.27 6.63
N THR A 491 -2.12 28.05 5.86
CA THR A 491 -2.13 29.53 5.85
C THR A 491 -2.88 30.15 4.66
N ASP A 492 -2.91 29.45 3.53
CA ASP A 492 -3.51 29.93 2.29
C ASP A 492 -4.99 29.54 2.20
N ALA A 493 -5.73 30.22 1.32
CA ALA A 493 -7.16 29.97 1.12
C ALA A 493 -7.44 28.73 0.26
N ALA A 494 -6.46 28.30 -0.54
CA ALA A 494 -6.62 27.22 -1.49
C ALA A 494 -5.32 26.43 -1.65
N TYR A 495 -5.46 25.10 -1.76
CA TYR A 495 -4.39 24.15 -2.01
C TYR A 495 -4.83 23.18 -3.08
N SER A 496 -3.86 22.71 -3.86
CA SER A 496 -4.05 21.65 -4.85
C SER A 496 -2.99 20.58 -4.62
N VAL A 497 -3.40 19.31 -4.55
CA VAL A 497 -2.50 18.16 -4.36
C VAL A 497 -2.92 17.03 -5.30
N GLY A 498 -1.95 16.22 -5.74
CA GLY A 498 -2.16 15.09 -6.63
C GLY A 498 -2.31 15.45 -8.11
N ASN A 499 -2.68 14.45 -8.92
CA ASN A 499 -2.89 14.57 -10.36
C ASN A 499 -4.11 13.73 -10.81
N ALA A 500 -5.14 14.41 -11.34
CA ALA A 500 -6.37 13.77 -11.80
C ALA A 500 -6.21 12.93 -13.08
N GLY A 501 -5.11 13.12 -13.83
CA GLY A 501 -4.76 12.30 -15.00
C GLY A 501 -3.90 11.07 -14.71
N GLY A 502 -3.48 10.87 -13.45
CA GLY A 502 -2.64 9.73 -13.05
C GLY A 502 -3.42 8.45 -12.70
N SER A 503 -2.76 7.49 -12.07
CA SER A 503 -3.39 6.25 -11.54
C SER A 503 -3.24 6.10 -10.01
N SER A 504 -2.81 7.17 -9.34
CA SER A 504 -2.48 7.21 -7.92
C SER A 504 -3.52 7.99 -7.11
N PRO A 505 -3.56 7.82 -5.77
CA PRO A 505 -4.30 8.73 -4.89
C PRO A 505 -3.77 10.17 -5.00
N ALA A 506 -4.56 11.15 -4.56
CA ALA A 506 -4.11 12.55 -4.57
C ALA A 506 -2.99 12.81 -3.55
N LEU A 507 -3.10 12.20 -2.36
CA LEU A 507 -2.08 12.21 -1.32
C LEU A 507 -1.99 10.83 -0.67
N ASP A 508 -0.78 10.34 -0.51
CA ASP A 508 -0.51 9.03 0.08
C ASP A 508 0.18 9.16 1.44
N LEU A 509 -0.50 8.67 2.47
CA LEU A 509 -0.05 8.59 3.86
C LEU A 509 0.02 7.14 4.35
N THR A 510 0.27 6.19 3.42
CA THR A 510 0.46 4.77 3.74
C THR A 510 1.89 4.44 4.20
N ALA A 511 2.08 3.25 4.77
CA ALA A 511 3.36 2.79 5.29
C ALA A 511 3.89 3.57 6.52
N ARG A 512 5.05 3.15 7.02
CA ARG A 512 5.61 3.66 8.28
C ARG A 512 6.13 5.09 8.14
N ILE A 513 5.64 5.98 8.99
CA ILE A 513 6.29 7.27 9.30
C ILE A 513 7.03 7.10 10.62
N ILE A 514 8.34 7.33 10.60
CA ILE A 514 9.22 7.08 11.75
C ILE A 514 8.85 7.98 12.93
N GLY A 515 8.75 7.37 14.12
CA GLY A 515 8.57 8.06 15.40
C GLY A 515 7.14 8.45 15.76
N VAL A 516 6.16 8.25 14.87
CA VAL A 516 4.75 8.54 15.12
C VAL A 516 4.15 7.49 16.07
N ASP A 517 3.48 7.97 17.11
CA ASP A 517 2.79 7.17 18.12
C ASP A 517 1.72 8.02 18.84
N ALA A 518 1.12 7.49 19.90
CA ALA A 518 0.10 8.18 20.71
C ALA A 518 0.57 9.52 21.32
N THR A 519 1.88 9.72 21.47
CA THR A 519 2.51 10.96 21.98
C THR A 519 2.93 11.87 20.82
N ASN A 520 3.63 11.32 19.83
CA ASN A 520 4.19 12.05 18.68
C ASN A 520 3.21 12.04 17.51
N THR A 521 2.08 12.72 17.69
CA THR A 521 0.98 12.70 16.72
C THR A 521 1.20 13.70 15.58
N ILE A 522 0.53 13.50 14.44
CA ILE A 522 0.54 14.45 13.31
C ILE A 522 -0.84 15.08 13.17
N THR A 523 -0.92 16.42 13.12
CA THR A 523 -2.19 17.14 12.96
C THR A 523 -2.11 18.19 11.85
N PHE A 524 -3.00 18.10 10.87
CA PHE A 524 -3.24 19.14 9.87
C PHE A 524 -4.42 20.01 10.34
N LYS A 525 -4.20 21.32 10.46
CA LYS A 525 -5.19 22.27 10.99
C LYS A 525 -5.14 23.62 10.26
N PRO A 526 -6.20 24.42 10.25
CA PRO A 526 -6.11 25.79 9.78
C PRO A 526 -5.23 26.63 10.72
N SER A 527 -4.48 27.57 10.16
CA SER A 527 -3.86 28.65 10.96
C SER A 527 -4.92 29.49 11.69
N LEU A 528 -4.51 30.20 12.74
CA LEU A 528 -5.43 31.04 13.53
C LEU A 528 -6.22 32.06 12.68
N ALA A 529 -5.57 32.65 11.67
CA ALA A 529 -6.22 33.61 10.77
C ALA A 529 -7.30 32.95 9.89
N ARG A 530 -7.14 31.66 9.55
CA ARG A 530 -8.08 30.90 8.74
C ARG A 530 -9.16 30.22 9.59
N SER A 531 -8.90 29.91 10.86
CA SER A 531 -9.82 29.17 11.72
C SER A 531 -11.09 29.94 12.16
N ILE A 532 -11.19 31.22 11.81
CA ILE A 532 -12.30 32.12 12.22
C ILE A 532 -13.53 31.93 11.32
N ASN A 533 -13.33 31.55 10.05
CA ASN A 533 -14.39 31.45 9.06
C ASN A 533 -14.59 30.01 8.60
N LYS A 534 -15.86 29.61 8.46
CA LYS A 534 -16.24 28.31 7.88
C LYS A 534 -15.75 28.18 6.44
N GLY A 535 -15.16 27.04 6.11
CA GLY A 535 -14.67 26.72 4.76
C GLY A 535 -13.64 27.70 4.19
N SER A 536 -12.84 28.35 5.04
CA SER A 536 -11.87 29.37 4.63
C SER A 536 -10.65 28.82 3.88
N ILE A 537 -10.45 27.50 3.90
CA ILE A 537 -9.38 26.78 3.21
C ILE A 537 -9.98 25.65 2.37
N VAL A 538 -9.75 25.68 1.07
CA VAL A 538 -10.14 24.60 0.14
C VAL A 538 -8.92 23.79 -0.26
N VAL A 539 -8.95 22.48 -0.04
CA VAL A 539 -7.94 21.52 -0.50
C VAL A 539 -8.55 20.69 -1.62
N THR A 540 -8.15 20.99 -2.86
CA THR A 540 -8.53 20.21 -4.03
C THR A 540 -7.65 18.97 -4.14
N LEU A 541 -8.26 17.80 -3.99
CA LEU A 541 -7.64 16.48 -4.09
C LEU A 541 -7.80 15.99 -5.53
N ASN A 542 -6.75 16.11 -6.35
CA ASN A 542 -6.77 15.65 -7.73
C ASN A 542 -6.35 14.19 -7.80
N SER A 543 -7.30 13.30 -8.07
CA SER A 543 -7.08 11.86 -8.02
C SER A 543 -7.51 11.17 -9.31
N GLY A 544 -6.61 10.39 -9.88
CA GLY A 544 -6.92 9.60 -11.08
C GLY A 544 -7.58 8.26 -10.78
N ASN A 545 -7.36 7.69 -9.59
CA ASN A 545 -8.02 6.44 -9.17
C ASN A 545 -9.28 6.65 -8.31
N GLY A 546 -9.63 7.90 -7.99
CA GLY A 546 -10.79 8.25 -7.17
C GLY A 546 -10.54 8.30 -5.66
N VAL A 547 -9.31 8.02 -5.20
CA VAL A 547 -8.89 8.18 -3.80
C VAL A 547 -8.23 9.54 -3.59
N GLY A 548 -8.76 10.34 -2.68
CA GLY A 548 -8.16 11.61 -2.27
C GLY A 548 -6.93 11.38 -1.39
N ILE A 549 -7.14 11.16 -0.10
CA ILE A 549 -6.08 10.88 0.88
C ILE A 549 -6.15 9.40 1.26
N LEU A 550 -5.04 8.67 1.03
CA LEU A 550 -4.92 7.24 1.31
C LEU A 550 -4.15 6.99 2.62
N PHE A 551 -4.67 6.14 3.50
CA PHE A 551 -4.00 5.62 4.69
C PHE A 551 -3.94 4.10 4.68
N GLY A 552 -3.07 3.54 5.52
CA GLY A 552 -3.01 2.10 5.77
C GLY A 552 -1.65 1.49 5.47
N GLN A 553 -1.60 0.16 5.52
CA GLN A 553 -0.46 -0.66 5.21
C GLN A 553 -0.23 -0.67 3.69
N ASN A 554 1.02 -0.48 3.25
CA ASN A 554 1.36 -0.51 1.83
C ASN A 554 2.85 -0.86 1.62
N ALA A 555 3.12 -1.90 0.83
CA ALA A 555 4.49 -2.30 0.48
C ALA A 555 5.07 -1.50 -0.71
N THR A 556 4.23 -0.76 -1.42
CA THR A 556 4.55 0.10 -2.58
C THR A 556 3.89 1.48 -2.43
N PRO A 557 4.22 2.25 -1.38
CA PRO A 557 3.71 3.61 -1.22
C PRO A 557 4.25 4.51 -2.33
N SER A 558 3.48 5.52 -2.73
CA SER A 558 3.88 6.45 -3.79
C SER A 558 4.93 7.47 -3.34
N ASN A 559 5.11 7.68 -2.02
CA ASN A 559 6.14 8.57 -1.49
C ASN A 559 7.53 7.92 -1.53
N PRO A 560 8.50 8.42 -2.31
CA PRO A 560 9.83 7.80 -2.46
C PRO A 560 10.69 7.88 -1.18
N PHE A 561 10.35 8.74 -0.21
CA PHE A 561 11.09 8.89 1.03
C PHE A 561 10.67 7.91 2.13
N THR A 562 9.72 7.02 1.86
CA THR A 562 9.34 5.96 2.81
C THR A 562 10.55 5.09 3.18
N VAL A 563 10.57 4.60 4.41
CA VAL A 563 11.57 3.65 4.88
C VAL A 563 11.33 2.24 4.31
N GLN A 564 10.12 1.96 3.81
CA GLN A 564 9.77 0.69 3.15
C GLN A 564 10.62 0.39 1.91
N PHE A 565 11.10 1.40 1.19
CA PHE A 565 11.98 1.17 0.03
C PHE A 565 13.40 0.80 0.43
N GLU A 566 13.83 1.19 1.62
CA GLU A 566 15.15 0.79 2.15
C GLU A 566 15.12 -0.63 2.72
N PHE A 567 13.97 -1.05 3.28
CA PHE A 567 13.79 -2.36 3.89
C PHE A 567 12.57 -3.10 3.29
N PRO A 568 12.59 -3.43 2.00
CA PRO A 568 11.41 -3.93 1.27
C PRO A 568 10.90 -5.29 1.75
N THR A 569 11.75 -6.09 2.39
CA THR A 569 11.45 -7.45 2.87
C THR A 569 10.96 -7.50 4.32
N ASP A 570 10.98 -6.38 5.03
CA ASP A 570 10.59 -6.32 6.43
C ASP A 570 9.19 -5.68 6.56
N PRO A 571 8.16 -6.47 6.93
CA PRO A 571 6.76 -6.05 6.87
C PRO A 571 6.43 -4.91 7.83
N GLN A 572 7.23 -4.68 8.88
CA GLN A 572 6.96 -3.61 9.84
C GLN A 572 6.99 -2.21 9.20
N TRP A 573 7.77 -2.04 8.13
CA TRP A 573 7.92 -0.76 7.44
C TRP A 573 6.76 -0.45 6.49
N ALA A 574 5.99 -1.47 6.13
CA ALA A 574 4.77 -1.33 5.36
C ALA A 574 3.58 -0.92 6.24
N ASN A 575 3.66 -1.09 7.56
CA ASN A 575 2.58 -0.77 8.49
C ASN A 575 2.45 0.74 8.72
N THR A 576 1.22 1.26 8.63
CA THR A 576 0.93 2.64 9.05
C THR A 576 1.14 2.79 10.56
N PRO A 577 1.66 3.94 11.04
CA PRO A 577 1.81 4.16 12.48
C PRO A 577 0.51 4.61 13.18
N GLY A 578 -0.52 4.99 12.43
CA GLY A 578 -1.73 5.63 12.97
C GLY A 578 -1.48 7.06 13.47
N PHE A 579 -2.37 7.57 14.33
CA PHE A 579 -2.24 8.86 15.04
C PHE A 579 -2.10 10.12 14.16
N ILE A 580 -2.74 10.09 12.98
CA ILE A 580 -2.79 11.23 12.05
C ILE A 580 -4.17 11.87 12.12
N ARG A 581 -4.23 13.20 12.19
CA ARG A 581 -5.46 13.98 12.35
C ARG A 581 -5.59 15.07 11.30
N PHE A 582 -6.78 15.16 10.71
CA PHE A 582 -7.22 16.31 9.95
C PHE A 582 -8.32 17.01 10.75
N ASP A 583 -8.05 18.24 11.19
CA ASP A 583 -8.96 19.00 12.05
C ASP A 583 -9.23 20.39 11.49
N GLY A 584 -10.45 20.61 10.97
CA GLY A 584 -10.85 21.92 10.48
C GLY A 584 -11.16 22.96 11.56
N GLY A 585 -11.02 22.60 12.84
CA GLY A 585 -11.34 23.46 13.98
C GLY A 585 -12.84 23.70 14.13
N ALA A 586 -13.25 24.41 15.18
CA ALA A 586 -14.67 24.61 15.52
C ALA A 586 -15.54 25.18 14.39
N GLN A 587 -14.95 25.98 13.49
CA GLN A 587 -15.65 26.60 12.35
C GLN A 587 -15.72 25.70 11.11
N LYS A 588 -15.12 24.52 11.12
CA LYS A 588 -14.99 23.63 9.96
C LYS A 588 -14.35 24.32 8.76
N SER A 589 -13.16 24.84 9.00
CA SER A 589 -12.44 25.75 8.09
C SER A 589 -11.83 25.00 6.90
N LEU A 590 -11.54 23.71 7.05
CA LEU A 590 -10.97 22.87 5.99
C LEU A 590 -12.09 22.24 5.14
N VAL A 591 -12.05 22.51 3.84
CA VAL A 591 -12.87 21.86 2.81
C VAL A 591 -11.98 20.92 2.01
N PHE A 592 -12.34 19.64 1.94
CA PHE A 592 -11.71 18.65 1.07
C PHE A 592 -12.62 18.38 -0.12
N GLU A 593 -12.15 18.74 -1.30
CA GLU A 593 -12.90 18.55 -2.55
C GLU A 593 -12.20 17.56 -3.46
N LEU A 594 -12.85 16.45 -3.76
CA LEU A 594 -12.29 15.46 -4.67
C LEU A 594 -12.57 15.83 -6.14
N ASN A 595 -11.50 16.00 -6.91
CA ASN A 595 -11.53 16.15 -8.36
C ASN A 595 -11.09 14.82 -9.01
N ALA A 596 -12.07 14.03 -9.46
CA ALA A 596 -11.85 12.73 -10.10
C ALA A 596 -12.90 12.48 -11.18
N THR A 597 -12.51 11.83 -12.28
CA THR A 597 -13.39 11.45 -13.39
C THR A 597 -14.01 10.07 -13.22
N THR A 598 -13.45 9.25 -12.32
CA THR A 598 -13.94 7.90 -12.04
C THR A 598 -15.22 7.92 -11.21
N PRO A 599 -16.12 6.92 -11.40
CA PRO A 599 -17.29 6.76 -10.52
C PRO A 599 -16.93 6.35 -9.09
N PHE A 600 -15.82 5.64 -8.89
CA PHE A 600 -15.32 5.36 -7.55
C PHE A 600 -14.78 6.64 -6.92
N ARG A 601 -15.25 6.97 -5.71
CA ARG A 601 -14.83 8.21 -5.02
C ARG A 601 -14.71 8.02 -3.53
N ALA A 602 -13.57 8.42 -2.99
CA ALA A 602 -13.25 8.41 -1.57
C ALA A 602 -12.28 9.56 -1.26
N PRO A 603 -12.75 10.79 -0.93
CA PRO A 603 -11.89 11.88 -0.49
C PRO A 603 -10.95 11.46 0.65
N PHE A 604 -11.43 10.64 1.58
CA PHE A 604 -10.62 9.92 2.56
C PHE A 604 -10.82 8.42 2.40
N TYR A 605 -9.72 7.68 2.26
CA TYR A 605 -9.71 6.22 2.19
C TYR A 605 -8.72 5.66 3.22
N LEU A 606 -9.25 5.02 4.25
CA LEU A 606 -8.48 4.34 5.29
C LEU A 606 -8.42 2.85 4.93
N GLY A 607 -7.29 2.44 4.35
CA GLY A 607 -7.02 1.07 3.93
C GLY A 607 -6.60 0.15 5.06
N ASP A 608 -6.00 -0.98 4.68
CA ASP A 608 -5.64 -2.10 5.55
C ASP A 608 -4.77 -1.66 6.74
N GLY A 609 -5.02 -2.18 7.94
CA GLY A 609 -4.29 -1.81 9.15
C GLY A 609 -4.46 -0.35 9.63
N SER A 610 -5.36 0.45 9.05
CA SER A 610 -5.56 1.84 9.49
C SER A 610 -6.13 1.90 10.91
N HIS A 611 -5.43 2.60 11.81
CA HIS A 611 -5.88 2.82 13.18
C HIS A 611 -5.56 4.22 13.70
N ASP A 612 -6.33 4.68 14.69
CA ASP A 612 -6.14 5.98 15.36
C ASP A 612 -6.07 7.18 14.39
N ILE A 613 -6.76 7.08 13.24
CA ILE A 613 -6.89 8.16 12.26
C ILE A 613 -8.13 8.99 12.58
N ALA A 614 -7.99 10.31 12.64
CA ALA A 614 -9.10 11.22 12.89
C ALA A 614 -9.35 12.16 11.70
N VAL A 615 -10.57 12.14 11.17
CA VAL A 615 -11.10 13.16 10.26
C VAL A 615 -12.18 13.90 11.01
N LYS A 616 -11.89 15.13 11.42
CA LYS A 616 -12.82 15.91 12.24
C LYS A 616 -13.00 17.34 11.78
N ASN A 617 -14.19 17.86 12.08
CA ASN A 617 -14.60 19.23 11.81
C ASN A 617 -14.29 19.67 10.37
N SER A 618 -14.51 18.81 9.37
CA SER A 618 -14.15 19.10 7.99
C SER A 618 -15.38 19.12 7.08
N ILE A 619 -15.31 19.84 5.97
CA ILE A 619 -16.33 19.80 4.91
C ILE A 619 -15.80 18.90 3.79
N ILE A 620 -16.57 17.91 3.36
CA ILE A 620 -16.14 16.88 2.40
C ILE A 620 -17.16 16.80 1.27
N ARG A 621 -16.71 17.05 0.04
CA ARG A 621 -17.57 17.07 -1.16
C ARG A 621 -16.77 16.75 -2.42
N ASN A 622 -17.47 16.68 -3.55
CA ASN A 622 -16.81 16.67 -4.87
C ASN A 622 -16.43 18.10 -5.27
N ALA A 623 -15.36 18.24 -6.04
CA ALA A 623 -14.99 19.52 -6.64
C ALA A 623 -16.11 20.04 -7.54
N ALA A 624 -16.31 21.36 -7.58
CA ALA A 624 -17.37 21.97 -8.38
C ALA A 624 -17.26 21.65 -9.89
N SER A 625 -16.05 21.40 -10.37
CA SER A 625 -15.77 20.99 -11.75
C SER A 625 -16.04 19.52 -12.05
N ALA A 626 -16.30 18.69 -11.02
CA ALA A 626 -16.53 17.26 -11.17
C ALA A 626 -18.01 16.92 -10.96
N THR A 627 -18.63 16.24 -11.94
CA THR A 627 -19.99 15.70 -11.80
C THR A 627 -20.05 14.77 -10.59
N PRO A 628 -20.97 14.93 -9.62
CA PRO A 628 -21.08 14.04 -8.47
C PRO A 628 -21.24 12.57 -8.88
N SER A 629 -20.57 11.67 -8.16
CA SER A 629 -20.80 10.23 -8.30
C SER A 629 -21.76 9.76 -7.23
N TYR A 630 -22.77 9.00 -7.65
CA TYR A 630 -23.73 8.35 -6.76
C TYR A 630 -23.71 6.83 -6.96
N ALA A 631 -22.53 6.28 -7.27
CA ALA A 631 -22.34 4.84 -7.34
C ALA A 631 -22.56 4.22 -5.95
N SER A 632 -23.28 3.10 -5.88
CA SER A 632 -23.80 2.52 -4.63
C SER A 632 -23.43 1.06 -4.38
N SER A 633 -22.71 0.41 -5.29
CA SER A 633 -22.42 -1.02 -5.17
C SER A 633 -21.18 -1.24 -4.30
N LEU A 634 -21.37 -1.71 -3.06
CA LEU A 634 -20.29 -2.05 -2.14
C LEU A 634 -19.62 -3.40 -2.53
N PRO A 635 -18.31 -3.56 -2.29
CA PRO A 635 -17.60 -4.82 -2.53
C PRO A 635 -18.03 -5.89 -1.52
N SER A 636 -17.97 -7.17 -1.90
CA SER A 636 -18.19 -8.30 -1.01
C SER A 636 -16.91 -9.12 -0.79
N ILE A 637 -16.97 -10.00 0.21
CA ILE A 637 -15.94 -11.02 0.48
C ILE A 637 -16.47 -12.37 0.01
N ASN A 638 -15.67 -13.11 -0.74
CA ASN A 638 -16.01 -14.45 -1.22
C ASN A 638 -15.13 -15.49 -0.53
N PHE A 639 -15.68 -16.67 -0.27
CA PHE A 639 -14.92 -17.82 0.19
C PHE A 639 -14.93 -18.87 -0.91
N VAL A 640 -13.78 -19.11 -1.52
CA VAL A 640 -13.61 -19.99 -2.68
C VAL A 640 -12.35 -20.82 -2.48
N ASN A 641 -12.39 -22.12 -2.76
CA ASN A 641 -11.25 -23.04 -2.63
C ASN A 641 -10.53 -22.91 -1.26
N ASN A 642 -11.29 -22.91 -0.16
CA ASN A 642 -10.79 -22.74 1.21
C ASN A 642 -10.01 -21.44 1.48
N THR A 643 -10.18 -20.41 0.66
CA THR A 643 -9.49 -19.11 0.81
C THR A 643 -10.49 -17.95 0.74
N PHE A 644 -10.21 -16.88 1.48
CA PHE A 644 -10.97 -15.63 1.40
C PHE A 644 -10.43 -14.75 0.27
N SER A 645 -11.32 -14.32 -0.62
CA SER A 645 -11.05 -13.39 -1.71
C SER A 645 -11.87 -12.11 -1.53
N TYR A 646 -11.19 -10.96 -1.64
CA TYR A 646 -11.78 -9.64 -1.44
C TYR A 646 -11.99 -8.98 -2.79
N GLN A 647 -13.21 -8.54 -3.08
CA GLN A 647 -13.46 -7.81 -4.31
C GLN A 647 -12.71 -6.47 -4.33
N ALA A 648 -12.24 -6.02 -5.49
CA ALA A 648 -11.69 -4.68 -5.66
C ALA A 648 -12.79 -3.61 -5.46
N ASP A 649 -12.39 -2.36 -5.17
CA ASP A 649 -13.33 -1.24 -5.05
C ASP A 649 -13.99 -0.88 -6.39
N VAL A 650 -13.25 -1.09 -7.48
CA VAL A 650 -13.76 -1.04 -8.85
C VAL A 650 -13.75 -2.46 -9.41
N ARG A 651 -14.93 -2.97 -9.77
CA ARG A 651 -15.12 -4.33 -10.32
C ARG A 651 -15.44 -4.26 -11.81
N SER A 652 -15.56 -5.43 -12.45
CA SER A 652 -15.88 -5.55 -13.87
C SER A 652 -17.13 -4.73 -14.25
N GLY A 653 -17.11 -4.11 -15.42
CA GLY A 653 -18.23 -3.28 -15.91
C GLY A 653 -18.42 -1.95 -15.17
N SER A 654 -17.37 -1.40 -14.54
CA SER A 654 -17.41 -0.15 -13.75
C SER A 654 -18.31 -0.22 -12.50
N VAL A 655 -18.58 -1.42 -11.99
CA VAL A 655 -19.41 -1.62 -10.79
C VAL A 655 -18.62 -1.19 -9.54
N THR A 656 -19.09 -0.14 -8.89
CA THR A 656 -18.38 0.50 -7.78
C THR A 656 -19.32 1.29 -6.85
N TYR A 657 -18.73 2.01 -5.88
CA TYR A 657 -19.40 2.87 -4.92
C TYR A 657 -18.69 4.22 -4.76
N SER A 658 -19.32 5.15 -4.07
CA SER A 658 -18.74 6.45 -3.73
C SER A 658 -19.12 6.82 -2.30
N ALA A 659 -18.16 7.34 -1.53
CA ALA A 659 -18.41 7.83 -0.18
C ALA A 659 -17.50 9.00 0.17
N GLY A 660 -17.93 9.89 1.07
CA GLY A 660 -17.09 10.98 1.57
C GLY A 660 -15.90 10.47 2.39
N ILE A 661 -16.14 9.44 3.20
CA ILE A 661 -15.11 8.72 3.97
C ILE A 661 -15.31 7.21 3.78
N VAL A 662 -14.24 6.52 3.41
CA VAL A 662 -14.18 5.05 3.35
C VAL A 662 -13.16 4.55 4.36
N SER A 663 -13.56 3.65 5.23
CA SER A 663 -12.70 2.82 6.05
C SER A 663 -12.89 1.38 5.59
N ARG A 664 -11.88 0.81 4.94
CA ARG A 664 -11.98 -0.52 4.34
C ARG A 664 -10.72 -1.31 4.61
N GLN A 665 -10.90 -2.42 5.32
CA GLN A 665 -9.85 -3.37 5.66
C GLN A 665 -9.98 -4.63 4.81
N LYS A 666 -8.86 -5.15 4.32
CA LYS A 666 -8.73 -6.40 3.55
C LYS A 666 -7.58 -7.23 4.12
N LEU A 667 -7.47 -8.47 3.64
CA LEU A 667 -6.22 -9.22 3.82
C LEU A 667 -5.09 -8.56 3.03
N PRO A 668 -3.87 -8.50 3.59
CA PRO A 668 -2.77 -7.82 2.95
C PRO A 668 -2.32 -8.57 1.70
N LEU A 669 -1.98 -7.81 0.66
CA LEU A 669 -1.41 -8.30 -0.59
C LEU A 669 -0.02 -7.68 -0.76
N GLY A 670 0.94 -8.51 -1.09
CA GLY A 670 2.30 -8.12 -1.41
C GLY A 670 2.47 -7.57 -2.82
N ARG A 671 3.71 -7.33 -3.23
CA ARG A 671 4.04 -6.72 -4.53
C ARG A 671 3.61 -7.57 -5.72
N ASP A 672 3.72 -8.89 -5.57
CA ASP A 672 3.37 -9.85 -6.62
C ASP A 672 1.88 -10.21 -6.62
N GLY A 673 1.05 -9.50 -5.85
CA GLY A 673 -0.36 -9.83 -5.63
C GLY A 673 -0.57 -11.01 -4.67
N ASN A 674 0.50 -11.64 -4.20
CA ASN A 674 0.53 -12.60 -3.10
C ASN A 674 1.23 -11.97 -1.90
N ASN A 675 0.94 -12.44 -0.69
CA ASN A 675 1.62 -11.95 0.52
C ASN A 675 3.01 -12.62 0.70
N SER A 676 3.90 -12.52 -0.31
CA SER A 676 5.25 -13.13 -0.29
C SER A 676 6.18 -12.47 0.73
N GLU A 677 5.97 -11.19 1.01
CA GLU A 677 6.69 -10.36 1.99
C GLU A 677 6.20 -10.58 3.43
N ARG A 678 5.19 -11.44 3.64
CA ARG A 678 4.64 -11.78 4.96
C ARG A 678 4.12 -10.55 5.73
N LEU A 679 3.45 -9.65 5.03
CA LEU A 679 2.74 -8.52 5.61
C LEU A 679 1.73 -8.97 6.67
N ASP A 680 1.64 -8.17 7.74
CA ASP A 680 0.79 -8.46 8.89
C ASP A 680 -0.69 -8.33 8.55
N THR A 681 -1.51 -9.26 9.04
CA THR A 681 -2.97 -9.11 9.04
C THR A 681 -3.41 -8.30 10.26
N ILE A 682 -3.62 -7.00 10.07
CA ILE A 682 -3.97 -6.04 11.12
C ILE A 682 -5.41 -5.54 10.91
N PRO A 683 -6.33 -5.74 11.87
CA PRO A 683 -7.66 -5.15 11.79
C PRO A 683 -7.60 -3.65 12.05
N GLY A 684 -8.49 -2.88 11.43
CA GLY A 684 -8.63 -1.46 11.73
C GLY A 684 -9.10 -1.23 13.17
N SER A 685 -8.72 -0.10 13.77
CA SER A 685 -9.20 0.25 15.12
C SER A 685 -9.18 1.74 15.45
N ASN A 686 -10.06 2.18 16.34
CA ASN A 686 -10.08 3.54 16.92
C ASN A 686 -10.08 4.69 15.90
N ASN A 687 -10.63 4.48 14.70
CA ASN A 687 -10.76 5.54 13.70
C ASN A 687 -11.93 6.45 14.06
N ALA A 688 -11.76 7.77 13.92
CA ALA A 688 -12.71 8.78 14.37
C ALA A 688 -13.14 9.71 13.23
N PHE A 689 -14.44 9.69 12.90
CA PHE A 689 -15.08 10.55 11.91
C PHE A 689 -16.07 11.46 12.64
N VAL A 690 -15.63 12.67 12.98
CA VAL A 690 -16.32 13.51 13.97
C VAL A 690 -16.66 14.90 13.45
N ASN A 691 -17.92 15.34 13.61
CA ASN A 691 -18.36 16.71 13.30
C ASN A 691 -18.14 17.17 11.85
N ASN A 692 -18.05 16.25 10.90
CA ASN A 692 -17.84 16.58 9.49
C ASN A 692 -19.16 17.00 8.80
N GLU A 693 -19.06 17.72 7.69
CA GLU A 693 -20.17 17.96 6.75
C GLU A 693 -19.89 17.23 5.44
N ILE A 694 -20.73 16.27 5.08
CA ILE A 694 -20.48 15.38 3.93
C ILE A 694 -21.66 15.46 2.96
N SER A 695 -21.38 15.61 1.66
CA SER A 695 -22.44 15.64 0.66
C SER A 695 -22.03 15.23 -0.76
N GLY A 696 -22.99 14.72 -1.54
CA GLY A 696 -22.83 14.46 -2.98
C GLY A 696 -22.23 13.10 -3.32
N PHE A 697 -22.51 12.06 -2.54
CA PHE A 697 -21.94 10.72 -2.71
C PHE A 697 -23.00 9.62 -2.68
N GLY A 698 -22.66 8.40 -3.08
CA GLY A 698 -23.50 7.22 -2.86
C GLY A 698 -23.76 6.95 -1.39
N TYR A 699 -22.72 7.13 -0.56
CA TYR A 699 -22.78 7.02 0.89
C TYR A 699 -22.12 8.23 1.56
N GLY A 700 -22.51 8.60 2.78
CA GLY A 700 -21.74 9.58 3.55
C GLY A 700 -20.43 8.96 4.05
N ILE A 701 -20.55 7.92 4.88
CA ILE A 701 -19.44 7.19 5.49
C ILE A 701 -19.64 5.69 5.29
N VAL A 702 -18.59 4.99 4.89
CA VAL A 702 -18.59 3.52 4.75
C VAL A 702 -17.47 2.96 5.62
N SER A 703 -17.80 2.04 6.54
CA SER A 703 -16.82 1.28 7.31
C SER A 703 -17.00 -0.22 7.08
N MET A 704 -15.93 -0.90 6.66
CA MET A 704 -15.90 -2.31 6.32
C MET A 704 -14.65 -2.97 6.91
N GLY A 705 -14.81 -3.82 7.91
CA GLY A 705 -13.73 -4.64 8.46
C GLY A 705 -13.35 -5.83 7.57
N ILE A 706 -12.28 -6.52 7.97
CA ILE A 706 -11.78 -7.73 7.29
C ILE A 706 -12.82 -8.85 7.40
N GLY A 707 -13.50 -8.96 8.55
CA GLY A 707 -14.47 -10.02 8.79
C GLY A 707 -13.80 -11.29 9.29
N MET A 708 -13.74 -12.34 8.47
CA MET A 708 -13.15 -13.63 8.85
C MET A 708 -11.89 -13.92 8.05
N ALA A 709 -10.88 -14.47 8.71
CA ALA A 709 -9.66 -14.96 8.09
C ALA A 709 -9.20 -16.30 8.70
N ILE A 710 -8.32 -17.01 8.01
CA ILE A 710 -7.71 -18.25 8.51
C ILE A 710 -6.35 -17.91 9.12
N LYS A 711 -6.15 -18.25 10.40
CA LYS A 711 -4.86 -18.13 11.08
C LYS A 711 -4.58 -19.42 11.84
N SER A 712 -3.41 -20.01 11.63
CA SER A 712 -2.99 -21.26 12.29
C SER A 712 -4.01 -22.41 12.13
N ASN A 713 -4.57 -22.58 10.92
CA ASN A 713 -5.60 -23.58 10.60
C ASN A 713 -6.92 -23.43 11.40
N VAL A 714 -7.24 -22.24 11.88
CA VAL A 714 -8.52 -21.93 12.54
C VAL A 714 -9.12 -20.65 11.93
N TYR A 715 -10.45 -20.59 11.82
CA TYR A 715 -11.14 -19.34 11.46
C TYR A 715 -11.14 -18.38 12.65
N GLN A 716 -10.73 -17.14 12.40
CA GLN A 716 -10.71 -16.08 13.39
C GLN A 716 -11.41 -14.82 12.84
N GLY A 717 -12.13 -14.11 13.72
CA GLY A 717 -12.73 -12.82 13.42
C GLY A 717 -11.71 -11.68 13.54
N PHE A 718 -11.62 -10.86 12.49
CA PHE A 718 -10.83 -9.64 12.35
C PHE A 718 -11.76 -8.45 12.08
N TYR A 719 -12.68 -8.22 13.01
CA TYR A 719 -13.60 -7.08 12.96
C TYR A 719 -12.82 -5.79 13.24
N THR A 720 -13.24 -4.69 12.62
CA THR A 720 -12.73 -3.36 12.97
C THR A 720 -13.27 -2.98 14.35
N LYS A 721 -12.41 -2.41 15.21
CA LYS A 721 -12.76 -2.19 16.62
C LYS A 721 -12.85 -0.72 16.98
N GLY A 722 -13.91 -0.33 17.69
CA GLY A 722 -13.97 0.97 18.34
C GLY A 722 -14.05 2.18 17.39
N SER A 723 -14.58 2.00 16.19
CA SER A 723 -14.83 3.12 15.26
C SER A 723 -15.80 4.13 15.88
N GLN A 724 -15.46 5.42 15.83
CA GLN A 724 -16.32 6.51 16.29
C GLN A 724 -16.84 7.31 15.09
N ILE A 725 -18.16 7.32 14.90
CA ILE A 725 -18.84 8.07 13.84
C ILE A 725 -19.83 9.02 14.51
N SER A 726 -19.42 10.26 14.80
CA SER A 726 -20.22 11.14 15.66
C SER A 726 -20.36 12.59 15.23
N GLY A 727 -21.54 13.18 15.42
CA GLY A 727 -21.78 14.61 15.21
C GLY A 727 -21.74 15.06 13.75
N ASN A 728 -21.68 14.13 12.78
CA ASN A 728 -21.57 14.48 11.37
C ASN A 728 -22.91 14.98 10.81
N MET A 729 -22.87 15.98 9.93
CA MET A 729 -23.99 16.38 9.08
C MET A 729 -23.81 15.75 7.70
N ILE A 730 -24.66 14.82 7.32
CA ILE A 730 -24.58 14.09 6.06
C ILE A 730 -25.82 14.42 5.24
N THR A 731 -25.61 14.94 4.02
CA THR A 731 -26.70 15.41 3.17
C THR A 731 -26.54 14.97 1.72
N ASN A 732 -27.67 14.82 1.02
CA ASN A 732 -27.69 14.59 -0.43
C ASN A 732 -26.85 13.36 -0.84
N VAL A 733 -27.18 12.20 -0.26
CA VAL A 733 -26.54 10.92 -0.57
C VAL A 733 -27.54 9.92 -1.12
N ARG A 734 -27.10 8.95 -1.94
CA ARG A 734 -28.03 8.06 -2.67
C ARG A 734 -28.54 6.88 -1.86
N THR A 735 -27.67 6.16 -1.17
CA THR A 735 -28.05 4.88 -0.54
C THR A 735 -28.12 5.01 0.96
N ALA A 736 -27.02 5.40 1.61
CA ALA A 736 -27.07 5.64 3.05
C ALA A 736 -26.20 6.76 3.54
N GLY A 737 -26.62 7.42 4.62
CA GLY A 737 -25.75 8.33 5.35
C GLY A 737 -24.52 7.59 5.87
N ILE A 738 -24.73 6.46 6.54
CA ILE A 738 -23.66 5.65 7.13
C ILE A 738 -23.88 4.18 6.80
N PHE A 739 -22.83 3.49 6.38
CA PHE A 739 -22.77 2.03 6.27
C PHE A 739 -21.70 1.46 7.20
N THR A 740 -22.01 0.39 7.93
CA THR A 740 -21.03 -0.39 8.72
C THR A 740 -21.17 -1.89 8.50
N GLY A 741 -20.05 -2.59 8.28
CA GLY A 741 -19.98 -4.04 8.16
C GLY A 741 -18.69 -4.60 8.76
N TYR A 742 -18.78 -5.74 9.46
CA TYR A 742 -17.68 -6.33 10.24
C TYR A 742 -17.03 -5.35 11.23
N GLU A 743 -17.86 -4.57 11.91
CA GLU A 743 -17.47 -3.76 13.07
C GLU A 743 -17.79 -4.49 14.38
N ASP A 744 -16.93 -4.28 15.37
CA ASP A 744 -17.13 -4.67 16.76
C ASP A 744 -17.04 -3.43 17.65
N GLY A 745 -18.18 -3.05 18.24
CA GLY A 745 -18.23 -1.93 19.18
C GLY A 745 -18.26 -0.53 18.54
N ALA A 746 -18.57 -0.40 17.25
CA ALA A 746 -18.67 0.91 16.60
C ALA A 746 -19.77 1.77 17.23
N VAL A 747 -19.46 3.06 17.43
CA VAL A 747 -20.36 4.06 18.02
C VAL A 747 -20.79 5.06 16.96
N ILE A 748 -22.06 5.00 16.56
CA ILE A 748 -22.69 5.90 15.60
C ILE A 748 -23.60 6.85 16.39
N SER A 749 -23.15 8.08 16.64
CA SER A 749 -23.83 8.96 17.60
C SER A 749 -23.98 10.43 17.23
N GLY A 750 -25.13 11.03 17.52
CA GLY A 750 -25.32 12.47 17.32
C GLY A 750 -25.23 12.94 15.87
N ASN A 751 -25.32 12.04 14.89
CA ASN A 751 -25.23 12.42 13.49
C ASN A 751 -26.58 12.97 13.00
N ARG A 752 -26.54 13.97 12.13
CA ARG A 752 -27.70 14.50 11.41
C ARG A 752 -27.63 14.07 9.95
N ILE A 753 -28.59 13.26 9.52
CA ILE A 753 -28.64 12.67 8.18
C ILE A 753 -29.91 13.16 7.49
N TYR A 754 -29.76 13.87 6.39
CA TYR A 754 -30.88 14.52 5.69
C TYR A 754 -30.82 14.34 4.17
N ASN A 755 -31.99 14.18 3.54
CA ASN A 755 -32.13 14.06 2.09
C ASN A 755 -31.31 12.90 1.52
N VAL A 756 -31.78 11.68 1.80
CA VAL A 756 -31.17 10.43 1.34
C VAL A 756 -32.08 9.76 0.31
N GLY A 757 -31.51 9.27 -0.79
CA GLY A 757 -32.25 8.51 -1.80
C GLY A 757 -32.52 9.27 -3.09
N ILE A 758 -33.52 8.80 -3.84
CA ILE A 758 -33.78 9.27 -5.21
C ILE A 758 -34.24 10.73 -5.28
N GLN A 759 -34.86 11.26 -4.21
CA GLN A 759 -35.22 12.68 -4.17
C GLN A 759 -33.97 13.58 -4.13
N ALA A 760 -32.90 13.09 -3.51
CA ALA A 760 -31.63 13.81 -3.43
C ALA A 760 -30.80 13.69 -4.71
N THR A 761 -30.77 12.50 -5.32
CA THR A 761 -29.74 12.16 -6.32
C THR A 761 -30.30 11.65 -7.66
N GLY A 762 -31.61 11.39 -7.74
CA GLY A 762 -32.23 10.68 -8.85
C GLY A 762 -31.86 9.18 -8.93
N GLY A 763 -32.24 8.55 -10.04
CA GLY A 763 -32.01 7.12 -10.32
C GLY A 763 -33.20 6.21 -9.97
N THR A 764 -33.01 4.90 -10.19
CA THR A 764 -33.99 3.84 -9.87
C THR A 764 -33.33 2.70 -9.09
N ASN A 765 -34.14 1.81 -8.51
CA ASN A 765 -33.73 0.63 -7.74
C ASN A 765 -32.83 0.97 -6.54
N VAL A 766 -33.20 2.01 -5.80
CA VAL A 766 -32.53 2.53 -4.62
C VAL A 766 -33.22 2.01 -3.35
N ASP A 767 -32.45 1.26 -2.58
CA ASP A 767 -32.68 1.07 -1.15
C ASP A 767 -32.06 2.27 -0.41
N ALA A 768 -32.89 3.14 0.16
CA ALA A 768 -32.45 4.37 0.82
C ALA A 768 -32.59 4.24 2.33
N ALA A 769 -31.54 4.56 3.08
CA ALA A 769 -31.55 4.50 4.53
C ALA A 769 -30.73 5.63 5.18
N GLY A 770 -31.09 6.09 6.37
CA GLY A 770 -30.18 6.94 7.15
C GLY A 770 -28.89 6.18 7.51
N ILE A 771 -29.06 5.03 8.17
CA ILE A 771 -27.97 4.17 8.63
C ILE A 771 -28.24 2.73 8.18
N VAL A 772 -27.22 2.06 7.62
CA VAL A 772 -27.24 0.63 7.27
C VAL A 772 -26.13 -0.08 8.02
N ALA A 773 -26.48 -1.12 8.77
CA ALA A 773 -25.54 -1.97 9.48
C ALA A 773 -25.69 -3.42 9.00
N GLY A 774 -24.65 -3.93 8.36
CA GLY A 774 -24.59 -5.30 7.85
C GLY A 774 -25.29 -5.50 6.51
N GLY A 775 -25.59 -6.75 6.17
CA GLY A 775 -26.15 -7.13 4.87
C GLY A 775 -25.10 -7.23 3.77
N VAL A 776 -25.46 -6.84 2.55
CA VAL A 776 -24.59 -6.89 1.35
C VAL A 776 -23.87 -8.25 1.24
N ASN A 777 -24.70 -9.29 1.11
CA ASN A 777 -24.34 -10.71 1.03
C ASN A 777 -23.77 -11.36 2.29
N ARG A 778 -22.86 -10.72 3.03
CA ARG A 778 -22.12 -11.38 4.14
C ARG A 778 -21.85 -10.53 5.39
N TYR A 779 -21.98 -9.23 5.32
CA TYR A 779 -21.59 -8.36 6.43
C TYR A 779 -22.54 -8.55 7.62
N ASN A 780 -21.95 -8.66 8.80
CA ASN A 780 -22.62 -8.67 10.09
C ASN A 780 -21.82 -7.75 11.04
N ASN A 781 -22.38 -7.42 12.20
CA ASN A 781 -21.71 -6.58 13.17
C ASN A 781 -22.03 -7.02 14.59
N THR A 782 -21.15 -6.68 15.54
CA THR A 782 -21.32 -6.99 16.96
C THR A 782 -21.14 -5.74 17.83
N ASN A 783 -21.85 -5.69 18.95
CA ASN A 783 -21.78 -4.62 19.96
C ASN A 783 -22.01 -3.20 19.40
N LEU A 784 -22.78 -3.06 18.33
CA LEU A 784 -23.06 -1.75 17.71
C LEU A 784 -23.86 -0.83 18.64
N LYS A 785 -23.49 0.45 18.64
CA LYS A 785 -24.18 1.50 19.42
C LYS A 785 -24.62 2.62 18.49
N ILE A 786 -25.90 2.66 18.16
CA ILE A 786 -26.54 3.70 17.33
C ILE A 786 -27.37 4.59 18.24
N ARG A 787 -26.83 5.76 18.63
CA ARG A 787 -27.41 6.60 19.68
C ARG A 787 -27.60 8.06 19.31
N GLY A 788 -28.75 8.65 19.61
CA GLY A 788 -28.90 10.11 19.51
C GLY A 788 -28.81 10.68 18.09
N ASN A 789 -29.05 9.89 17.04
CA ASN A 789 -28.98 10.39 15.67
C ASN A 789 -30.32 11.02 15.25
N GLU A 790 -30.23 12.04 14.38
CA GLU A 790 -31.37 12.70 13.76
C GLU A 790 -31.43 12.35 12.27
N ILE A 791 -32.47 11.63 11.85
CA ILE A 791 -32.58 11.09 10.48
C ILE A 791 -33.86 11.58 9.85
N SER A 792 -33.76 12.26 8.70
CA SER A 792 -34.94 12.73 7.99
C SER A 792 -34.81 12.87 6.47
N GLY A 793 -35.94 12.96 5.79
CA GLY A 793 -35.97 13.12 4.33
C GLY A 793 -35.37 11.94 3.58
N VAL A 794 -35.74 10.71 3.96
CA VAL A 794 -35.28 9.49 3.27
C VAL A 794 -36.36 9.01 2.31
N VAL A 795 -36.01 8.88 1.03
CA VAL A 795 -36.93 8.46 -0.04
C VAL A 795 -36.24 7.52 -1.00
N GLY A 796 -36.62 6.24 -0.99
CA GLY A 796 -36.20 5.22 -1.97
C GLY A 796 -37.40 4.69 -2.77
N ASP A 797 -37.13 3.87 -3.79
CA ASP A 797 -38.15 3.21 -4.63
C ASP A 797 -38.24 1.69 -4.38
N LEU A 798 -37.22 1.06 -3.79
CA LEU A 798 -37.31 -0.30 -3.25
C LEU A 798 -37.65 -0.29 -1.75
N TRP A 799 -36.88 0.49 -1.00
CA TRP A 799 -37.00 0.62 0.45
C TRP A 799 -36.65 2.03 0.88
N SER A 800 -37.37 2.51 1.90
CA SER A 800 -37.07 3.78 2.59
C SER A 800 -36.95 3.49 4.08
N ARG A 801 -35.76 3.68 4.65
CA ARG A 801 -35.49 3.34 6.06
C ARG A 801 -34.84 4.46 6.85
N GLY A 802 -35.13 4.53 8.15
CA GLY A 802 -34.31 5.34 9.06
C GLY A 802 -33.01 4.62 9.39
N ILE A 803 -33.14 3.49 10.10
CA ILE A 803 -32.04 2.62 10.51
C ILE A 803 -32.35 1.19 10.07
N SER A 804 -31.42 0.56 9.35
CA SER A 804 -31.51 -0.83 8.91
C SER A 804 -30.37 -1.63 9.52
N VAL A 805 -30.69 -2.70 10.24
CA VAL A 805 -29.73 -3.65 10.80
C VAL A 805 -30.03 -5.02 10.22
N GLU A 806 -29.25 -5.41 9.21
CA GLU A 806 -29.32 -6.73 8.59
C GLU A 806 -28.14 -7.57 9.07
N GLN A 807 -28.43 -8.66 9.78
CA GLN A 807 -27.38 -9.56 10.25
C GLN A 807 -27.30 -10.81 9.37
N VAL A 808 -26.09 -11.13 8.91
CA VAL A 808 -25.82 -12.31 8.08
C VAL A 808 -25.03 -13.35 8.86
N ARG A 809 -25.50 -14.59 8.84
CA ARG A 809 -24.73 -15.73 9.37
C ARG A 809 -23.79 -16.26 8.29
N ASN A 810 -22.50 -16.20 8.58
CA ASN A 810 -21.48 -16.83 7.76
C ASN A 810 -21.19 -18.23 8.29
N SER A 811 -21.22 -19.24 7.41
CA SER A 811 -20.94 -20.64 7.73
C SER A 811 -19.75 -21.13 6.89
N PHE A 812 -18.77 -21.74 7.54
CA PHE A 812 -17.58 -22.29 6.88
C PHE A 812 -17.32 -23.73 7.32
N PRO A 813 -16.91 -24.64 6.41
CA PRO A 813 -16.48 -25.99 6.79
C PRO A 813 -15.30 -25.91 7.76
N SER A 814 -15.40 -26.59 8.90
CA SER A 814 -14.35 -26.60 9.92
C SER A 814 -13.04 -27.20 9.36
N ILE A 815 -11.92 -26.59 9.75
CA ILE A 815 -10.57 -26.95 9.25
C ILE A 815 -9.95 -28.09 10.07
N THR A 816 -10.30 -28.20 11.36
CA THR A 816 -9.65 -29.13 12.32
C THR A 816 -10.61 -30.16 12.94
N ALA A 817 -11.91 -29.90 12.94
CA ALA A 817 -12.95 -30.81 13.43
C ALA A 817 -14.02 -31.09 12.37
N GLY A 818 -14.82 -32.14 12.51
CA GLY A 818 -16.01 -32.34 11.67
C GLY A 818 -17.07 -31.25 11.94
N GLY A 819 -17.75 -30.76 10.90
CA GLY A 819 -18.85 -29.78 11.01
C GLY A 819 -18.52 -28.39 10.43
N ASN A 820 -19.32 -27.37 10.81
CA ASN A 820 -19.17 -25.98 10.33
C ASN A 820 -18.84 -25.02 11.49
N THR A 821 -18.02 -24.01 11.21
CA THR A 821 -17.79 -22.83 12.06
C THR A 821 -18.69 -21.69 11.62
N TYR A 822 -19.31 -20.98 12.58
CA TYR A 822 -20.29 -19.93 12.30
C TYR A 822 -19.85 -18.57 12.84
N PHE A 823 -20.17 -17.51 12.09
CA PHE A 823 -20.02 -16.11 12.52
C PHE A 823 -21.32 -15.33 12.27
N PRO A 824 -21.68 -14.36 13.11
CA PRO A 824 -20.94 -13.93 14.29
C PRO A 824 -21.04 -14.98 15.41
N ASN A 825 -19.94 -15.23 16.10
CA ASN A 825 -19.83 -16.26 17.14
C ASN A 825 -20.05 -15.70 18.57
N ILE A 826 -20.22 -14.38 18.68
CA ILE A 826 -20.65 -13.67 19.89
C ILE A 826 -22.01 -13.01 19.63
N PRO A 827 -22.78 -12.66 20.69
CA PRO A 827 -24.03 -11.93 20.52
C PRO A 827 -23.86 -10.64 19.71
N GLU A 828 -24.80 -10.37 18.83
CA GLU A 828 -24.85 -9.15 18.01
C GLU A 828 -25.00 -7.92 18.89
N ALA A 829 -25.85 -7.99 19.93
CA ALA A 829 -25.99 -6.99 20.99
C ALA A 829 -26.13 -5.54 20.48
N THR A 830 -26.91 -5.36 19.42
CA THR A 830 -27.10 -4.04 18.78
C THR A 830 -27.97 -3.14 19.65
N GLN A 831 -27.51 -1.92 19.91
CA GLN A 831 -28.24 -0.92 20.69
C GLN A 831 -28.67 0.24 19.82
N ILE A 832 -29.99 0.46 19.67
CA ILE A 832 -30.57 1.59 18.94
C ILE A 832 -31.32 2.48 19.94
N THR A 833 -30.72 3.60 20.32
CA THR A 833 -31.14 4.39 21.50
C THR A 833 -31.28 5.88 21.21
N ASN A 834 -32.24 6.58 21.80
CA ASN A 834 -32.34 8.05 21.71
C ASN A 834 -32.39 8.66 20.29
N ASN A 835 -32.71 7.92 19.24
CA ASN A 835 -32.72 8.47 17.88
C ASN A 835 -34.05 9.18 17.60
N ALA A 836 -34.00 10.27 16.83
CA ALA A 836 -35.19 10.96 16.30
C ALA A 836 -35.28 10.74 14.79
N ILE A 837 -36.37 10.13 14.33
CA ILE A 837 -36.56 9.74 12.92
C ILE A 837 -37.89 10.29 12.41
N TRP A 838 -37.85 11.08 11.33
CA TRP A 838 -39.06 11.65 10.73
C TRP A 838 -38.93 11.86 9.23
N GLY A 839 -40.04 12.06 8.52
CA GLY A 839 -40.00 12.42 7.09
C GLY A 839 -39.40 11.32 6.20
N ILE A 840 -39.56 10.06 6.58
CA ILE A 840 -39.32 8.89 5.70
C ILE A 840 -40.54 8.75 4.79
N ARG A 841 -40.35 8.60 3.47
CA ARG A 841 -41.47 8.53 2.51
C ARG A 841 -41.21 7.50 1.41
N ARG A 842 -42.28 6.90 0.90
CA ARG A 842 -42.21 5.98 -0.23
C ARG A 842 -42.31 6.71 -1.56
N GLN A 843 -41.62 6.21 -2.58
CA GLN A 843 -41.78 6.71 -3.95
C GLN A 843 -42.99 6.10 -4.66
N SER A 844 -43.31 4.84 -4.39
CA SER A 844 -44.32 4.09 -5.16
C SER A 844 -45.11 3.12 -4.29
N ALA A 845 -46.21 2.60 -4.83
CA ALA A 845 -47.12 1.68 -4.16
C ALA A 845 -46.44 0.39 -3.65
N THR A 846 -45.38 -0.07 -4.29
CA THR A 846 -44.65 -1.30 -3.92
C THR A 846 -43.43 -1.05 -3.04
N THR A 847 -43.06 0.21 -2.83
CA THR A 847 -41.89 0.58 -2.00
C THR A 847 -42.20 0.26 -0.55
N ASN A 848 -41.26 -0.40 0.13
CA ASN A 848 -41.38 -0.69 1.55
C ASN A 848 -40.81 0.47 2.40
N LEU A 849 -41.31 0.63 3.62
CA LEU A 849 -40.93 1.68 4.56
C LEU A 849 -40.79 1.13 5.97
N SER A 850 -39.67 1.44 6.64
CA SER A 850 -39.51 1.19 8.07
C SER A 850 -38.62 2.23 8.73
N ALA A 851 -39.02 2.86 9.84
CA ALA A 851 -38.12 3.79 10.53
C ALA A 851 -36.94 3.04 11.18
N ILE A 852 -37.18 1.88 11.81
CA ILE A 852 -36.14 1.00 12.34
C ILE A 852 -36.43 -0.44 11.92
N HIS A 853 -35.49 -1.12 11.27
CA HIS A 853 -35.66 -2.51 10.82
C HIS A 853 -34.49 -3.39 11.28
N LEU A 854 -34.77 -4.34 12.18
CA LEU A 854 -33.82 -5.35 12.66
C LEU A 854 -34.23 -6.71 12.10
N PHE A 855 -33.32 -7.35 11.37
CA PHE A 855 -33.62 -8.62 10.74
C PHE A 855 -32.35 -9.43 10.43
N THR A 856 -32.49 -10.74 10.34
CA THR A 856 -31.47 -11.58 9.68
C THR A 856 -31.69 -11.58 8.17
N GLN A 857 -30.68 -11.89 7.37
CA GLN A 857 -30.79 -11.95 5.90
C GLN A 857 -32.06 -12.71 5.41
N ARG A 858 -32.70 -12.17 4.37
CA ARG A 858 -33.93 -12.73 3.77
C ARG A 858 -33.61 -13.64 2.59
N SER A 859 -34.53 -14.57 2.27
CA SER A 859 -34.35 -15.47 1.12
C SER A 859 -34.36 -14.70 -0.22
N THR A 860 -33.33 -14.87 -1.03
CA THR A 860 -33.24 -14.24 -2.36
C THR A 860 -33.91 -15.05 -3.45
N THR A 861 -34.42 -16.26 -3.16
CA THR A 861 -35.13 -17.12 -4.13
C THR A 861 -36.63 -16.85 -4.18
N LEU A 862 -37.15 -16.09 -3.21
CA LEU A 862 -38.54 -15.70 -3.10
C LEU A 862 -38.70 -14.23 -3.50
N THR A 863 -39.94 -13.82 -3.77
CA THR A 863 -40.29 -12.42 -4.09
C THR A 863 -41.47 -11.93 -3.25
N GLY A 864 -41.65 -10.62 -3.18
CA GLY A 864 -42.79 -9.98 -2.51
C GLY A 864 -42.86 -10.29 -1.00
N TRP A 865 -44.07 -10.50 -0.50
CA TRP A 865 -44.32 -10.78 0.92
C TRP A 865 -43.55 -12.01 1.44
N ASN A 866 -43.53 -13.09 0.65
CA ASN A 866 -42.87 -14.34 1.03
C ASN A 866 -41.36 -14.18 1.22
N GLN A 867 -40.73 -13.28 0.46
CA GLN A 867 -39.32 -12.91 0.68
C GLN A 867 -39.11 -12.21 2.01
N ILE A 868 -39.98 -11.26 2.36
CA ILE A 868 -39.87 -10.49 3.62
C ILE A 868 -39.96 -11.41 4.84
N ILE A 869 -40.86 -12.39 4.81
CA ILE A 869 -41.11 -13.27 5.96
C ILE A 869 -40.28 -14.56 5.95
N THR A 870 -39.41 -14.80 4.97
CA THR A 870 -38.60 -16.03 4.94
C THR A 870 -37.13 -15.69 5.14
N PRO A 871 -36.48 -16.19 6.20
CA PRO A 871 -35.04 -15.99 6.39
C PRO A 871 -34.25 -16.73 5.30
N SER A 872 -33.01 -16.31 5.03
CA SER A 872 -32.11 -17.06 4.13
C SER A 872 -31.71 -18.43 4.69
N LEU A 873 -31.75 -18.58 6.03
CA LEU A 873 -31.51 -19.83 6.76
C LEU A 873 -32.73 -20.19 7.61
N ASN A 874 -33.55 -21.13 7.14
CA ASN A 874 -34.81 -21.55 7.75
C ASN A 874 -34.74 -22.92 8.46
N ASN A 875 -33.65 -23.19 9.18
CA ASN A 875 -33.35 -24.51 9.77
C ASN A 875 -32.80 -24.43 11.21
N ASN A 876 -33.38 -23.57 12.07
CA ASN A 876 -32.94 -23.31 13.46
C ASN A 876 -31.50 -22.79 13.58
N GLN A 877 -30.97 -22.16 12.54
CA GLN A 877 -29.56 -21.84 12.49
C GLN A 877 -29.24 -20.43 12.97
N TYR A 878 -30.16 -19.47 12.88
CA TYR A 878 -29.80 -18.10 13.18
C TYR A 878 -30.94 -17.21 13.66
N PHE A 879 -30.71 -16.63 14.85
CA PHE A 879 -31.46 -15.52 15.41
C PHE A 879 -30.45 -14.49 15.93
N THR A 880 -30.74 -13.20 15.77
CA THR A 880 -29.93 -12.16 16.42
C THR A 880 -30.17 -12.17 17.93
N ARG A 881 -29.18 -11.76 18.72
CA ARG A 881 -29.21 -11.90 20.19
C ARG A 881 -28.94 -10.56 20.88
N ASN A 882 -29.67 -10.31 21.96
CA ASN A 882 -29.50 -9.16 22.86
C ASN A 882 -29.66 -7.78 22.18
N ASP A 883 -30.42 -7.70 21.09
CA ASP A 883 -30.70 -6.43 20.43
C ASP A 883 -31.73 -5.62 21.23
N VAL A 884 -31.52 -4.30 21.30
CA VAL A 884 -32.40 -3.38 22.02
C VAL A 884 -32.75 -2.13 21.21
N VAL A 885 -33.99 -1.68 21.33
CA VAL A 885 -34.52 -0.45 20.72
C VAL A 885 -35.18 0.37 21.82
N TYR A 886 -34.47 1.38 22.32
CA TYR A 886 -34.90 2.12 23.51
C TYR A 886 -34.98 3.63 23.29
N ASN A 887 -35.97 4.29 23.88
CA ASN A 887 -36.02 5.76 23.93
C ASN A 887 -35.91 6.44 22.56
N ASN A 888 -36.42 5.86 21.47
CA ASN A 888 -36.42 6.53 20.16
C ASN A 888 -37.74 7.30 19.96
N THR A 889 -37.69 8.41 19.22
CA THR A 889 -38.88 9.15 18.76
C THR A 889 -39.03 8.98 17.26
N ILE A 890 -40.16 8.42 16.82
CA ILE A 890 -40.43 8.12 15.41
C ILE A 890 -41.73 8.79 14.98
N VAL A 891 -41.67 9.58 13.91
CA VAL A 891 -42.84 10.23 13.32
C VAL A 891 -42.92 9.92 11.83
N LEU A 892 -43.84 9.01 11.48
CA LEU A 892 -44.17 8.66 10.11
C LEU A 892 -45.41 9.44 9.67
N THR A 893 -45.16 10.58 9.04
CA THR A 893 -46.20 11.43 8.44
C THR A 893 -46.82 10.76 7.23
N ASN A 894 -48.08 11.09 6.91
CA ASN A 894 -48.72 10.62 5.69
C ASN A 894 -47.89 10.97 4.44
N ASP A 895 -47.44 9.96 3.71
CA ASP A 895 -46.69 10.09 2.46
C ASP A 895 -47.60 10.17 1.23
N ASN A 896 -48.93 10.07 1.40
CA ASN A 896 -49.96 10.07 0.36
C ASN A 896 -49.81 8.96 -0.68
N VAL A 897 -49.15 7.85 -0.32
CA VAL A 897 -49.00 6.67 -1.18
C VAL A 897 -49.99 5.58 -0.74
N ALA A 898 -50.92 5.21 -1.62
CA ALA A 898 -51.71 4.00 -1.46
C ALA A 898 -51.01 2.82 -2.14
N GLY A 899 -50.93 1.66 -1.49
CA GLY A 899 -50.15 0.57 -2.07
C GLY A 899 -50.13 -0.75 -1.31
N SER A 900 -49.12 -1.56 -1.63
CA SER A 900 -48.92 -2.90 -1.10
C SER A 900 -47.56 -3.08 -0.41
N GLY A 901 -46.61 -2.15 -0.53
CA GLY A 901 -45.33 -2.23 0.19
C GLY A 901 -45.53 -2.26 1.72
N LEU A 902 -44.65 -2.95 2.45
CA LEU A 902 -44.66 -2.98 3.91
C LEU A 902 -44.45 -1.57 4.47
N VAL A 903 -45.25 -1.15 5.45
CA VAL A 903 -45.12 0.11 6.18
C VAL A 903 -45.13 -0.20 7.68
N ALA A 904 -43.99 0.03 8.33
CA ALA A 904 -43.84 -0.18 9.77
C ALA A 904 -43.11 1.00 10.45
N ALA A 905 -43.40 1.30 11.72
CA ALA A 905 -42.48 2.16 12.49
C ALA A 905 -41.23 1.36 12.88
N VAL A 906 -41.43 0.17 13.46
CA VAL A 906 -40.36 -0.74 13.83
C VAL A 906 -40.65 -2.14 13.31
N GLY A 907 -39.69 -2.71 12.59
CA GLY A 907 -39.69 -4.11 12.17
C GLY A 907 -38.65 -4.91 12.94
N VAL A 908 -39.04 -6.01 13.59
CA VAL A 908 -38.13 -6.96 14.24
C VAL A 908 -38.42 -8.36 13.71
N GLN A 909 -37.43 -9.00 13.10
CA GLN A 909 -37.59 -10.32 12.51
C GLN A 909 -36.43 -11.24 12.90
N HIS A 910 -36.73 -12.47 13.33
CA HIS A 910 -35.71 -13.46 13.69
C HIS A 910 -34.74 -12.96 14.76
N ALA A 911 -35.28 -12.34 15.80
CA ALA A 911 -34.53 -11.98 16.99
C ALA A 911 -34.86 -12.95 18.14
N ASN A 912 -33.87 -13.22 18.98
CA ASN A 912 -34.00 -14.00 20.21
C ASN A 912 -33.95 -13.04 21.40
N GLY A 913 -35.12 -12.77 21.98
CA GLY A 913 -35.25 -11.92 23.17
C GLY A 913 -34.94 -10.45 22.92
N ALA A 914 -35.21 -9.92 21.72
CA ALA A 914 -35.06 -8.48 21.46
C ALA A 914 -35.97 -7.67 22.40
N SER A 915 -35.52 -6.47 22.79
CA SER A 915 -36.28 -5.60 23.67
C SER A 915 -36.60 -4.22 23.09
N ILE A 916 -37.85 -3.79 23.23
CA ILE A 916 -38.36 -2.49 22.75
C ILE A 916 -39.03 -1.76 23.92
N LYS A 917 -38.42 -0.69 24.41
CA LYS A 917 -38.91 0.06 25.59
C LYS A 917 -38.79 1.56 25.46
N ASN A 918 -39.66 2.30 26.12
CA ASN A 918 -39.61 3.76 26.22
C ASN A 918 -39.62 4.50 24.87
N ASN A 919 -40.10 3.91 23.78
CA ASN A 919 -40.13 4.58 22.48
C ASN A 919 -41.45 5.34 22.28
N ALA A 920 -41.39 6.44 21.53
CA ALA A 920 -42.54 7.21 21.08
C ALA A 920 -42.78 6.98 19.58
N PHE A 921 -43.97 6.50 19.22
CA PHE A 921 -44.32 6.17 17.84
C PHE A 921 -45.55 6.97 17.38
N VAL A 922 -45.42 7.66 16.24
CA VAL A 922 -46.51 8.37 15.58
C VAL A 922 -46.67 7.85 14.16
N MET A 923 -47.85 7.32 13.86
CA MET A 923 -48.26 6.81 12.56
C MET A 923 -49.44 7.65 12.03
N GLN A 924 -49.23 8.36 10.92
CA GLN A 924 -50.24 9.25 10.34
C GLN A 924 -50.67 8.88 8.92
N ASN A 925 -50.13 7.81 8.34
CA ASN A 925 -50.55 7.35 7.01
C ASN A 925 -52.02 6.89 7.04
N GLY A 926 -52.73 7.04 5.92
CA GLY A 926 -54.13 6.63 5.80
C GLY A 926 -54.32 5.11 5.75
N ALA A 927 -55.57 4.65 5.90
CA ALA A 927 -55.91 3.22 5.93
C ALA A 927 -55.45 2.42 4.69
N SER A 928 -55.35 3.07 3.52
CA SER A 928 -54.88 2.46 2.27
C SER A 928 -53.36 2.47 2.09
N ALA A 929 -52.59 2.86 3.12
CA ALA A 929 -51.13 2.97 3.03
C ALA A 929 -50.49 1.65 2.58
N SER A 930 -50.92 0.51 3.12
CA SER A 930 -50.46 -0.81 2.70
C SER A 930 -51.55 -1.85 2.84
N THR A 931 -51.72 -2.68 1.82
CA THR A 931 -52.55 -3.90 1.90
C THR A 931 -51.81 -5.10 2.52
N LEU A 932 -50.47 -5.09 2.58
CA LEU A 932 -49.68 -6.18 3.16
C LEU A 932 -49.42 -5.96 4.66
N ASN A 933 -48.92 -4.77 5.02
CA ASN A 933 -48.62 -4.42 6.39
C ASN A 933 -48.63 -2.90 6.58
N HIS A 934 -49.57 -2.40 7.37
CA HIS A 934 -49.57 -1.03 7.88
C HIS A 934 -49.64 -1.09 9.41
N SER A 935 -48.49 -1.13 10.07
CA SER A 935 -48.43 -1.33 11.51
C SER A 935 -47.41 -0.44 12.22
N THR A 936 -47.57 -0.23 13.52
CA THR A 936 -46.52 0.41 14.32
C THR A 936 -45.39 -0.59 14.59
N LEU A 937 -45.73 -1.77 15.12
CA LEU A 937 -44.80 -2.87 15.32
C LEU A 937 -45.03 -3.94 14.24
N PHE A 938 -44.00 -4.30 13.49
CA PHE A 938 -43.97 -5.52 12.70
C PHE A 938 -43.03 -6.51 13.38
N TYR A 939 -43.57 -7.62 13.87
CA TYR A 939 -42.80 -8.63 14.58
C TYR A 939 -42.93 -9.98 13.87
N GLN A 940 -41.78 -10.59 13.59
CA GLN A 940 -41.68 -11.97 13.19
C GLN A 940 -40.80 -12.73 14.19
N GLY A 941 -41.39 -13.63 14.96
CA GLY A 941 -40.65 -14.38 15.98
C GLY A 941 -41.50 -15.47 16.62
N VAL A 942 -40.97 -16.06 17.69
CA VAL A 942 -41.64 -17.16 18.38
C VAL A 942 -42.92 -16.73 19.07
N GLN A 943 -43.82 -17.69 19.29
CA GLN A 943 -45.07 -17.50 20.01
C GLN A 943 -44.87 -16.81 21.37
N MET A 944 -45.83 -15.99 21.76
CA MET A 944 -45.90 -15.31 23.06
C MET A 944 -47.14 -15.80 23.78
N THR A 945 -47.01 -16.63 24.81
CA THR A 945 -48.15 -17.33 25.45
C THR A 945 -48.41 -16.91 26.89
N ASP A 946 -47.39 -16.51 27.66
CA ASP A 946 -47.54 -16.22 29.09
C ASP A 946 -46.75 -15.00 29.60
N GLY A 947 -46.03 -14.30 28.71
CA GLY A 947 -45.17 -13.19 29.09
C GLY A 947 -43.82 -13.60 29.70
N ASN A 948 -43.49 -14.90 29.74
CA ASN A 948 -42.21 -15.43 30.22
C ASN A 948 -41.42 -16.18 29.14
N ASP A 949 -41.92 -16.22 27.91
CA ASP A 949 -41.24 -16.86 26.78
C ASP A 949 -39.84 -16.24 26.55
N PRO A 950 -38.74 -17.00 26.69
CA PRO A 950 -37.39 -16.44 26.74
C PRO A 950 -36.88 -15.93 25.40
N MET A 951 -37.36 -16.51 24.29
CA MET A 951 -36.99 -16.09 22.93
C MET A 951 -37.89 -14.98 22.38
N ALA A 952 -39.03 -14.70 23.02
CA ALA A 952 -40.00 -13.77 22.51
C ALA A 952 -39.59 -12.31 22.70
N LEU A 953 -40.26 -11.42 21.97
CA LEU A 953 -40.09 -9.98 22.10
C LEU A 953 -40.43 -9.50 23.53
N VAL A 954 -39.53 -8.69 24.10
CA VAL A 954 -39.77 -7.97 25.36
C VAL A 954 -40.13 -6.52 25.03
N CYS A 955 -41.42 -6.20 25.04
CA CYS A 955 -41.93 -4.87 24.72
C CYS A 955 -42.70 -4.29 25.90
N ASP A 956 -42.36 -3.06 26.35
CA ASP A 956 -43.10 -2.35 27.40
C ASP A 956 -42.81 -0.84 27.48
N ARG A 957 -43.71 -0.09 28.13
CA ARG A 957 -43.58 1.37 28.38
C ARG A 957 -43.30 2.21 27.14
N ASN A 958 -43.93 1.86 26.01
CA ASN A 958 -43.89 2.66 24.79
C ASN A 958 -45.13 3.57 24.71
N ALA A 959 -45.05 4.66 23.94
CA ALA A 959 -46.19 5.52 23.61
C ALA A 959 -46.56 5.38 22.14
N TYR A 960 -47.85 5.17 21.88
CA TYR A 960 -48.40 4.87 20.56
C TYR A 960 -49.45 5.90 20.14
N GLU A 961 -49.23 6.54 19.00
CA GLU A 961 -50.27 7.24 18.22
C GLU A 961 -50.41 6.49 16.90
N ASN A 962 -51.31 5.49 16.86
CA ASN A 962 -51.39 4.54 15.75
C ASN A 962 -52.15 5.07 14.52
N GLY A 963 -53.00 6.09 14.67
CA GLY A 963 -53.85 6.58 13.57
C GLY A 963 -54.63 5.44 12.89
N GLU A 964 -54.50 5.31 11.57
CA GLU A 964 -55.09 4.21 10.80
C GLU A 964 -54.22 2.95 10.75
N ALA A 965 -53.01 2.95 11.33
CA ALA A 965 -52.16 1.76 11.44
C ALA A 965 -52.72 0.75 12.44
N THR A 966 -52.31 -0.50 12.29
CA THR A 966 -52.52 -1.57 13.27
C THR A 966 -51.43 -1.47 14.34
N MET A 967 -51.75 -1.65 15.62
CA MET A 967 -50.74 -1.59 16.69
C MET A 967 -49.59 -2.58 16.41
N ALA A 968 -49.91 -3.85 16.12
CA ALA A 968 -48.91 -4.85 15.76
C ALA A 968 -49.33 -5.76 14.60
N ARG A 969 -48.36 -6.12 13.77
CA ARG A 969 -48.44 -7.21 12.80
C ARG A 969 -47.53 -8.33 13.26
N PHE A 970 -48.10 -9.49 13.56
CA PHE A 970 -47.35 -10.66 14.02
C PHE A 970 -47.30 -11.76 12.95
N VAL A 971 -46.09 -12.22 12.65
CA VAL A 971 -45.84 -13.45 11.89
C VAL A 971 -45.18 -14.44 12.83
N GLU A 972 -45.90 -15.51 13.16
CA GLU A 972 -45.43 -16.51 14.11
C GLU A 972 -44.52 -17.51 13.41
N ILE A 973 -43.33 -17.70 14.00
CA ILE A 973 -42.41 -18.76 13.63
C ILE A 973 -42.16 -19.69 14.82
N ASN A 974 -41.76 -20.93 14.58
CA ASN A 974 -41.24 -21.77 15.65
C ASN A 974 -39.74 -21.50 15.90
N ALA A 975 -39.15 -22.17 16.90
CA ALA A 975 -37.71 -22.09 17.17
C ALA A 975 -36.85 -22.57 15.98
N ASN A 976 -37.40 -23.35 15.06
CA ASN A 976 -36.71 -23.78 13.84
C ASN A 976 -36.80 -22.79 12.67
N SER A 977 -37.45 -21.64 12.87
CA SER A 977 -37.73 -20.63 11.84
C SER A 977 -38.79 -21.03 10.81
N ASP A 978 -39.60 -22.07 11.07
CA ASP A 978 -40.75 -22.39 10.22
C ASP A 978 -41.87 -21.39 10.49
N VAL A 979 -42.49 -20.86 9.43
CA VAL A 979 -43.68 -20.01 9.55
C VAL A 979 -44.87 -20.86 9.94
N ILE A 980 -45.37 -20.66 11.17
CA ILE A 980 -46.52 -21.37 11.72
C ILE A 980 -47.81 -20.66 11.36
N SER A 981 -47.81 -19.34 11.49
CA SER A 981 -48.94 -18.49 11.12
C SER A 981 -48.42 -17.21 10.52
N GLN A 982 -48.98 -16.84 9.37
CA GLN A 982 -48.72 -15.52 8.81
C GLN A 982 -49.50 -14.44 9.55
N GLY A 983 -50.58 -14.75 10.29
CA GLY A 983 -51.49 -13.75 10.86
C GLY A 983 -52.18 -12.87 9.81
N SER A 984 -52.93 -11.86 10.24
CA SER A 984 -53.56 -10.87 9.34
C SER A 984 -53.09 -9.44 9.61
N ALA A 985 -53.27 -8.54 8.63
CA ALA A 985 -52.86 -7.13 8.75
C ALA A 985 -53.64 -6.34 9.82
N VAL A 986 -54.78 -6.85 10.27
CA VAL A 986 -55.66 -6.20 11.26
C VAL A 986 -55.79 -6.99 12.56
N GLU A 987 -55.06 -8.09 12.72
CA GLU A 987 -55.19 -9.02 13.86
C GLU A 987 -55.05 -8.34 15.23
N PHE A 988 -54.02 -7.50 15.39
CA PHE A 988 -53.78 -6.71 16.60
C PHE A 988 -53.94 -5.21 16.31
N LYS A 989 -55.15 -4.81 15.90
CA LYS A 989 -55.48 -3.41 15.59
C LYS A 989 -55.24 -2.49 16.78
N PHE A 990 -55.64 -2.91 17.98
CA PHE A 990 -55.57 -2.12 19.20
C PHE A 990 -54.52 -2.66 20.19
N LEU A 991 -53.95 -1.76 21.00
CA LEU A 991 -52.99 -2.14 22.06
C LEU A 991 -53.58 -3.12 23.08
N SER A 992 -54.89 -3.03 23.36
CA SER A 992 -55.58 -3.98 24.25
C SER A 992 -55.55 -5.41 23.70
N GLN A 993 -55.76 -5.62 22.40
CA GLN A 993 -55.72 -6.95 21.78
C GLN A 993 -54.33 -7.57 21.92
N TRP A 994 -53.29 -6.77 21.66
CA TRP A 994 -51.90 -7.18 21.80
C TRP A 994 -51.57 -7.58 23.25
N ARG A 995 -51.96 -6.76 24.23
CA ARG A 995 -51.78 -7.05 25.67
C ARG A 995 -52.50 -8.31 26.10
N SER A 996 -53.76 -8.45 25.73
CA SER A 996 -54.59 -9.59 26.11
C SER A 996 -54.00 -10.91 25.62
N TRP A 997 -53.44 -10.91 24.41
CA TRP A 997 -52.80 -12.07 23.78
C TRP A 997 -51.40 -12.35 24.34
N THR A 998 -50.51 -11.36 24.31
CA THR A 998 -49.07 -11.56 24.55
C THR A 998 -48.67 -11.44 26.02
N LYS A 999 -49.49 -10.79 26.84
CA LYS A 999 -49.13 -10.32 28.20
C LYS A 999 -47.91 -9.39 28.22
N ARG A 1000 -47.62 -8.71 27.10
CA ARG A 1000 -46.58 -7.67 26.95
C ARG A 1000 -47.22 -6.29 26.79
N ASP A 1001 -46.39 -5.23 26.80
CA ASP A 1001 -46.80 -3.83 26.69
C ASP A 1001 -47.82 -3.36 27.74
N ILE A 1002 -47.85 -4.00 28.90
CA ILE A 1002 -48.85 -3.73 29.95
C ILE A 1002 -48.81 -2.26 30.40
N ASN A 1003 -47.62 -1.66 30.47
CA ASN A 1003 -47.43 -0.29 30.98
C ASN A 1003 -47.37 0.77 29.88
N SER A 1004 -47.41 0.36 28.60
CA SER A 1004 -47.45 1.26 27.44
C SER A 1004 -48.70 2.17 27.42
N VAL A 1005 -48.73 3.18 26.56
CA VAL A 1005 -49.85 4.12 26.46
C VAL A 1005 -50.24 4.36 25.01
N GLU A 1006 -51.52 4.55 24.75
CA GLU A 1006 -52.05 4.86 23.42
C GLU A 1006 -52.84 6.18 23.49
N GLY A 1007 -52.55 7.10 22.58
CA GLY A 1007 -53.17 8.43 22.54
C GLY A 1007 -52.42 9.41 21.64
N THR A 1008 -52.89 10.65 21.55
CA THR A 1008 -52.24 11.69 20.75
C THR A 1008 -51.00 12.22 21.47
N ILE A 1009 -49.83 12.07 20.85
CA ILE A 1009 -48.53 12.56 21.33
C ILE A 1009 -47.87 13.51 20.33
N SER A 1010 -48.26 13.48 19.06
CA SER A 1010 -47.75 14.37 18.01
C SER A 1010 -48.07 15.84 18.28
N SER A 1011 -49.16 16.11 18.99
CA SER A 1011 -49.54 17.46 19.45
C SER A 1011 -48.55 18.05 20.46
N ASP A 1012 -47.78 17.22 21.15
CA ASP A 1012 -46.80 17.65 22.15
C ASP A 1012 -45.43 17.92 21.52
N MET A 1013 -45.22 17.50 20.28
CA MET A 1013 -43.96 17.63 19.56
C MET A 1013 -43.94 18.88 18.66
N ALA A 1014 -42.75 19.40 18.38
CA ALA A 1014 -42.53 20.49 17.44
C ALA A 1014 -41.25 20.28 16.62
N TYR A 1015 -41.28 20.79 15.39
CA TYR A 1015 -40.11 20.90 14.54
C TYR A 1015 -39.45 22.26 14.76
N GLY A 1016 -38.22 22.26 15.26
CA GLY A 1016 -37.39 23.46 15.43
C GLY A 1016 -36.38 23.61 14.31
N GLY A 1017 -36.09 24.84 13.89
CA GLY A 1017 -35.09 25.14 12.85
C GLY A 1017 -35.57 24.82 11.42
N VAL A 1018 -34.63 24.82 10.48
CA VAL A 1018 -34.87 24.58 9.04
C VAL A 1018 -33.92 23.51 8.54
N ALA A 1019 -34.39 22.63 7.65
CA ALA A 1019 -33.54 21.62 7.02
C ALA A 1019 -32.32 22.28 6.34
N PRO A 1020 -31.11 21.70 6.45
CA PRO A 1020 -30.80 20.40 7.03
C PRO A 1020 -30.62 20.39 8.55
N ASN A 1021 -30.78 21.52 9.27
CA ASN A 1021 -30.60 21.63 10.73
C ASN A 1021 -31.92 21.55 11.53
N GLN A 1022 -32.98 21.03 10.92
CA GLN A 1022 -34.26 20.83 11.59
C GLN A 1022 -34.13 19.76 12.68
N ARG A 1023 -34.82 19.97 13.81
CA ARG A 1023 -34.88 19.04 14.94
C ARG A 1023 -36.32 18.72 15.29
N LEU A 1024 -36.57 17.51 15.75
CA LEU A 1024 -37.86 17.08 16.31
C LEU A 1024 -37.70 16.91 17.83
N ARG A 1025 -38.45 17.69 18.61
CA ARG A 1025 -38.40 17.72 20.09
C ARG A 1025 -39.79 17.89 20.68
N VAL A 1026 -39.93 17.68 21.99
CA VAL A 1026 -41.13 18.04 22.73
C VAL A 1026 -41.18 19.57 22.87
N LYS A 1027 -42.38 20.14 22.85
CA LYS A 1027 -42.60 21.59 22.96
C LYS A 1027 -42.11 22.10 24.32
N THR A 1028 -41.41 23.24 24.30
CA THR A 1028 -41.02 23.98 25.51
C THR A 1028 -41.83 25.27 25.70
N ASN A 1029 -42.56 25.72 24.67
CA ASN A 1029 -43.40 26.92 24.76
C ASN A 1029 -44.67 26.84 23.88
N PRO A 1030 -45.87 26.68 24.46
CA PRO A 1030 -46.07 26.29 25.85
C PRO A 1030 -45.62 24.84 26.07
N THR A 1031 -44.99 24.55 27.20
CA THR A 1031 -44.70 23.17 27.61
C THR A 1031 -46.01 22.37 27.74
N PRO A 1032 -46.09 21.14 27.20
CA PRO A 1032 -47.25 20.27 27.35
C PRO A 1032 -47.67 20.08 28.81
N ILE A 1033 -48.98 20.01 29.04
CA ILE A 1033 -49.58 19.67 30.34
C ILE A 1033 -50.19 18.28 30.22
N GLY A 1034 -49.84 17.37 31.13
CA GLY A 1034 -50.37 16.01 31.15
C GLY A 1034 -49.90 15.12 29.99
N SER A 1035 -48.73 15.41 29.42
CA SER A 1035 -48.19 14.64 28.28
C SER A 1035 -48.06 13.15 28.63
N LEU A 1036 -48.42 12.30 27.67
CA LEU A 1036 -48.24 10.84 27.77
C LEU A 1036 -46.75 10.43 27.75
N LEU A 1037 -45.86 11.33 27.35
CA LEU A 1037 -44.43 11.08 27.29
C LEU A 1037 -43.72 11.33 28.62
N ASN A 1038 -44.30 12.17 29.49
CA ASN A 1038 -43.65 12.70 30.68
C ASN A 1038 -43.59 11.66 31.82
N ASN A 1039 -42.39 11.34 32.31
CA ASN A 1039 -42.13 10.52 33.49
C ASN A 1039 -42.81 9.14 33.48
N ARG A 1040 -42.90 8.48 32.32
CA ARG A 1040 -43.59 7.18 32.15
C ARG A 1040 -42.67 6.00 31.79
N GLY A 1041 -41.45 6.29 31.35
CA GLY A 1041 -40.47 5.30 30.92
C GLY A 1041 -39.77 4.57 32.07
N GLU A 1042 -39.23 3.40 31.75
CA GLU A 1042 -38.33 2.65 32.64
C GLU A 1042 -36.98 3.37 32.78
N ARG A 1043 -36.38 3.31 33.98
CA ARG A 1043 -34.99 3.72 34.18
C ARG A 1043 -34.05 2.67 33.63
N LEU A 1044 -33.50 2.92 32.44
CA LEU A 1044 -32.62 1.99 31.75
C LEU A 1044 -31.16 2.30 32.08
N SER A 1045 -30.47 1.40 32.79
CA SER A 1045 -29.08 1.60 33.25
C SER A 1045 -28.07 1.85 32.12
N VAL A 1046 -28.38 1.42 30.90
CA VAL A 1046 -27.55 1.59 29.70
C VAL A 1046 -27.70 2.97 29.03
N ILE A 1047 -28.68 3.80 29.45
CA ILE A 1047 -28.96 5.13 28.87
C ILE A 1047 -29.05 6.16 30.00
N THR A 1048 -28.04 7.01 30.13
CA THR A 1048 -27.99 8.03 31.20
C THR A 1048 -28.28 9.45 30.72
N THR A 1049 -28.22 9.69 29.40
CA THR A 1049 -28.53 10.98 28.78
C THR A 1049 -29.53 10.82 27.65
N ASP A 1050 -30.18 11.90 27.25
CA ASP A 1050 -31.11 11.95 26.11
C ASP A 1050 -30.40 12.30 24.78
N ILE A 1051 -31.16 12.71 23.76
CA ILE A 1051 -30.64 13.10 22.44
C ILE A 1051 -29.83 14.41 22.45
N ASP A 1052 -30.11 15.33 23.36
CA ASP A 1052 -29.40 16.61 23.48
C ASP A 1052 -28.28 16.57 24.55
N GLY A 1053 -28.12 15.43 25.22
CA GLY A 1053 -27.11 15.21 26.25
C GLY A 1053 -27.57 15.58 27.67
N ALA A 1054 -28.85 15.90 27.87
CA ALA A 1054 -29.42 16.13 29.18
C ALA A 1054 -29.52 14.82 29.97
N ALA A 1055 -29.34 14.89 31.30
CA ALA A 1055 -29.44 13.72 32.15
C ALA A 1055 -30.90 13.25 32.28
N ARG A 1056 -31.12 11.94 32.12
CA ARG A 1056 -32.47 11.35 32.25
C ARG A 1056 -32.84 11.06 33.70
N GLY A 1057 -34.12 11.20 34.04
CA GLY A 1057 -34.69 10.83 35.33
C GLY A 1057 -34.14 11.65 36.49
N SER A 1058 -34.03 12.96 36.29
CA SER A 1058 -33.54 13.90 37.31
C SER A 1058 -34.27 13.72 38.65
N ALA A 1059 -33.54 13.86 39.76
CA ALA A 1059 -34.06 13.73 41.13
C ALA A 1059 -34.78 12.41 41.47
N GLY A 1060 -34.50 11.31 40.77
CA GLY A 1060 -35.12 10.02 41.10
C GLY A 1060 -36.39 9.70 40.29
N GLN A 1061 -36.78 10.57 39.35
CA GLN A 1061 -37.97 10.37 38.52
C GLN A 1061 -37.79 9.30 37.42
N PRO A 1062 -38.87 8.62 36.98
CA PRO A 1062 -38.84 7.77 35.79
C PRO A 1062 -38.32 8.54 34.56
N PHE A 1063 -37.91 7.83 33.50
CA PHE A 1063 -37.48 8.50 32.26
C PHE A 1063 -38.68 9.02 31.47
N ASP A 1064 -38.47 10.02 30.63
CA ASP A 1064 -39.44 10.34 29.60
C ASP A 1064 -39.43 9.30 28.47
N ILE A 1065 -40.60 9.05 27.89
CA ILE A 1065 -40.74 8.19 26.70
C ILE A 1065 -40.31 9.00 25.47
N GLY A 1066 -39.47 8.40 24.63
CA GLY A 1066 -38.89 9.01 23.45
C GLY A 1066 -37.45 9.47 23.64
N ALA A 1067 -36.93 10.14 22.61
CA ALA A 1067 -35.52 10.54 22.50
C ALA A 1067 -35.14 11.76 23.33
N ASP A 1068 -36.12 12.57 23.73
CA ASP A 1068 -35.97 13.88 24.36
C ASP A 1068 -36.43 13.80 25.82
N GLU A 1069 -35.63 14.31 26.76
CA GLU A 1069 -36.03 14.47 28.16
C GLU A 1069 -36.50 15.91 28.38
N PHE A 1070 -37.64 16.12 29.03
CA PHE A 1070 -38.28 17.44 29.11
C PHE A 1070 -39.02 17.67 30.44
N ASP A 1071 -39.07 18.94 30.86
CA ASP A 1071 -39.77 19.35 32.08
C ASP A 1071 -41.29 19.47 31.87
N GLY A 1072 -41.97 18.34 31.65
CA GLY A 1072 -43.42 18.33 31.41
C GLY A 1072 -44.22 18.80 32.63
N ARG A 1073 -45.30 19.56 32.40
CA ARG A 1073 -46.21 19.97 33.48
C ARG A 1073 -47.21 18.85 33.77
N GLN A 1074 -47.37 18.47 35.04
CA GLN A 1074 -48.41 17.53 35.47
C GLN A 1074 -49.62 18.28 36.03
N TYR A 1075 -50.79 17.66 35.96
CA TYR A 1075 -51.95 18.13 36.72
C TYR A 1075 -51.72 17.92 38.22
N VAL A 1076 -52.37 18.73 39.07
CA VAL A 1076 -52.18 18.64 40.53
C VAL A 1076 -52.75 17.34 41.10
N LYS A 1077 -53.92 16.93 40.61
CA LYS A 1077 -54.57 15.66 40.95
C LYS A 1077 -55.11 15.08 39.67
N ASP A 1078 -54.65 13.88 39.31
CA ASP A 1078 -55.10 13.23 38.08
C ASP A 1078 -54.93 11.71 38.21
N LEU A 1079 -56.05 10.99 38.10
CA LEU A 1079 -56.09 9.54 38.13
C LEU A 1079 -56.59 9.04 36.78
N GLU A 1080 -55.78 8.20 36.16
CA GLU A 1080 -56.07 7.55 34.89
C GLU A 1080 -56.59 6.13 35.17
N ALA A 1081 -57.80 5.82 34.70
CA ALA A 1081 -58.27 4.44 34.61
C ALA A 1081 -57.64 3.79 33.37
N ALA A 1082 -56.51 3.11 33.56
CA ALA A 1082 -55.64 2.70 32.46
C ALA A 1082 -56.16 1.47 31.69
N ALA A 1083 -56.61 0.43 32.40
CA ALA A 1083 -57.11 -0.79 31.76
C ALA A 1083 -57.91 -1.68 32.72
N VAL A 1084 -58.72 -2.59 32.18
CA VAL A 1084 -59.15 -3.81 32.89
C VAL A 1084 -58.16 -4.91 32.54
N VAL A 1085 -57.41 -5.39 33.53
CA VAL A 1085 -56.31 -6.37 33.33
C VAL A 1085 -56.74 -7.80 33.63
N SER A 1086 -57.83 -7.99 34.36
CA SER A 1086 -58.44 -9.30 34.60
C SER A 1086 -59.95 -9.17 34.88
N PRO A 1087 -60.80 -10.11 34.42
CA PRO A 1087 -60.47 -11.08 33.39
C PRO A 1087 -60.31 -10.38 32.03
N SER A 1088 -59.39 -10.86 31.20
CA SER A 1088 -59.11 -10.30 29.88
C SER A 1088 -58.72 -11.41 28.92
N LYS A 1089 -59.30 -11.39 27.71
CA LYS A 1089 -59.03 -12.36 26.64
C LYS A 1089 -58.90 -11.64 25.30
N TYR A 1090 -58.32 -12.33 24.31
CA TYR A 1090 -58.20 -11.78 22.97
C TYR A 1090 -59.59 -11.63 22.33
N ARG A 1091 -59.85 -10.45 21.75
CA ARG A 1091 -61.00 -10.17 20.88
C ARG A 1091 -60.53 -10.08 19.44
N ALA A 1092 -61.15 -10.81 18.52
CA ALA A 1092 -60.80 -10.71 17.11
C ALA A 1092 -61.08 -9.31 16.56
N ALA A 1093 -60.29 -8.84 15.60
CA ALA A 1093 -60.54 -7.54 14.98
C ALA A 1093 -61.64 -7.56 13.90
N ALA A 1094 -61.96 -8.74 13.35
CA ALA A 1094 -62.99 -8.95 12.35
C ALA A 1094 -63.61 -10.35 12.47
N GLY A 1095 -64.81 -10.55 11.90
CA GLY A 1095 -65.52 -11.83 11.89
C GLY A 1095 -66.46 -12.03 13.09
N THR A 1096 -67.02 -13.24 13.23
CA THR A 1096 -68.08 -13.56 14.21
C THR A 1096 -67.64 -13.43 15.68
N LEU A 1097 -66.33 -13.40 15.96
CA LEU A 1097 -65.77 -13.24 17.31
C LEU A 1097 -65.18 -11.83 17.55
N SER A 1098 -65.54 -10.85 16.73
CA SER A 1098 -65.05 -9.46 16.84
C SER A 1098 -65.96 -8.53 17.65
N ASP A 1099 -67.14 -9.01 17.99
CA ASP A 1099 -68.17 -8.32 18.76
C ASP A 1099 -67.80 -8.14 20.24
N ALA A 1100 -67.18 -9.15 20.86
CA ALA A 1100 -66.86 -9.13 22.30
C ALA A 1100 -65.59 -9.92 22.67
N GLU A 1101 -65.05 -9.66 23.87
CA GLU A 1101 -64.10 -10.55 24.53
C GLU A 1101 -64.84 -11.74 25.15
N TYR A 1102 -64.54 -12.96 24.70
CA TYR A 1102 -65.17 -14.16 25.21
C TYR A 1102 -64.35 -14.71 26.40
N VAL A 1103 -64.90 -14.56 27.61
CA VAL A 1103 -64.26 -14.98 28.86
C VAL A 1103 -65.07 -16.11 29.51
N MET A 1104 -64.47 -17.29 29.62
CA MET A 1104 -65.00 -18.38 30.43
C MET A 1104 -64.40 -18.29 31.84
N THR A 1105 -65.25 -18.22 32.86
CA THR A 1105 -64.81 -18.09 34.27
C THR A 1105 -65.76 -18.84 35.21
N GLN A 1106 -65.32 -19.08 36.45
CA GLN A 1106 -66.10 -19.72 37.51
C GLN A 1106 -66.45 -18.67 38.58
N THR A 1107 -67.60 -18.84 39.24
CA THR A 1107 -68.00 -17.97 40.35
C THR A 1107 -67.20 -18.33 41.61
N PRO A 1108 -66.73 -17.35 42.41
CA PRO A 1108 -66.90 -15.90 42.28
C PRO A 1108 -65.93 -15.25 41.27
N ILE A 1109 -66.40 -14.18 40.60
CA ILE A 1109 -65.58 -13.42 39.64
C ILE A 1109 -64.87 -12.28 40.36
N SER A 1110 -63.60 -12.10 40.05
CA SER A 1110 -62.85 -10.90 40.43
C SER A 1110 -62.50 -10.09 39.18
N ILE A 1111 -62.74 -8.79 39.22
CA ILE A 1111 -62.31 -7.85 38.18
C ILE A 1111 -61.16 -7.02 38.74
N THR A 1112 -60.06 -6.92 38.00
CA THR A 1112 -58.92 -6.10 38.35
C THR A 1112 -58.78 -4.95 37.35
N GLY A 1113 -58.90 -3.72 37.83
CA GLY A 1113 -58.62 -2.51 37.07
C GLY A 1113 -57.24 -1.95 37.41
N LEU A 1114 -56.45 -1.58 36.41
CA LEU A 1114 -55.21 -0.83 36.57
C LEU A 1114 -55.55 0.66 36.63
N VAL A 1115 -55.20 1.32 37.73
CA VAL A 1115 -55.33 2.77 37.91
C VAL A 1115 -53.96 3.36 38.12
N ARG A 1116 -53.68 4.48 37.45
CA ARG A 1116 -52.41 5.20 37.55
C ARG A 1116 -52.66 6.60 38.10
N ASN A 1117 -51.79 7.07 38.98
CA ASN A 1117 -51.79 8.48 39.39
C ASN A 1117 -50.77 9.25 38.56
N ILE A 1118 -51.29 10.06 37.64
CA ILE A 1118 -50.51 10.88 36.71
C ILE A 1118 -50.45 12.34 37.14
N GLY A 1119 -51.04 12.65 38.31
CA GLY A 1119 -50.93 13.94 38.97
C GLY A 1119 -49.71 14.04 39.87
N GLY A 1120 -49.28 15.28 40.13
CA GLY A 1120 -48.10 15.58 40.94
C GLY A 1120 -48.25 15.34 42.45
N LEU A 1121 -49.43 14.94 42.94
CA LEU A 1121 -49.68 14.65 44.36
C LEU A 1121 -50.22 13.22 44.58
N PRO A 1122 -49.79 12.53 45.66
CA PRO A 1122 -50.41 11.29 46.10
C PRO A 1122 -51.92 11.44 46.28
N GLN A 1123 -52.68 10.44 45.83
CA GLN A 1123 -54.11 10.33 46.02
C GLN A 1123 -54.39 9.26 47.07
N THR A 1124 -54.74 9.66 48.30
CA THR A 1124 -54.98 8.74 49.43
C THR A 1124 -56.47 8.46 49.59
N ASN A 1125 -56.84 7.20 49.86
CA ASN A 1125 -58.22 6.78 50.11
C ASN A 1125 -59.22 7.26 49.02
N THR A 1126 -58.78 7.24 47.76
CA THR A 1126 -59.57 7.75 46.64
C THR A 1126 -60.53 6.68 46.16
N PRO A 1127 -61.85 6.97 46.05
CA PRO A 1127 -62.84 5.99 45.63
C PRO A 1127 -62.69 5.69 44.14
N ILE A 1128 -62.31 4.46 43.82
CA ILE A 1128 -62.32 3.95 42.44
C ILE A 1128 -63.59 3.11 42.27
N ARG A 1129 -64.36 3.42 41.22
CA ARG A 1129 -65.69 2.84 40.99
C ARG A 1129 -65.67 1.91 39.79
N LEU A 1130 -66.07 0.66 40.00
CA LEU A 1130 -66.38 -0.30 38.95
C LEU A 1130 -67.88 -0.35 38.70
N ARG A 1131 -68.28 -0.30 37.43
CA ARG A 1131 -69.65 -0.55 36.98
C ARG A 1131 -69.66 -1.61 35.90
N VAL A 1132 -70.48 -2.65 36.06
CA VAL A 1132 -70.72 -3.68 35.05
C VAL A 1132 -72.15 -3.53 34.55
N TYR A 1133 -72.34 -3.47 33.25
CA TYR A 1133 -73.65 -3.40 32.60
C TYR A 1133 -73.91 -4.70 31.83
N LEU A 1134 -75.16 -5.17 31.85
CA LEU A 1134 -75.59 -6.24 30.96
C LEU A 1134 -76.12 -5.64 29.66
N GLU A 1135 -75.75 -6.25 28.54
CA GLU A 1135 -76.38 -5.96 27.26
C GLU A 1135 -77.86 -6.36 27.31
N THR A 1136 -78.73 -5.53 26.73
CA THR A 1136 -80.17 -5.80 26.69
C THR A 1136 -80.45 -7.03 25.81
N PRO A 1137 -81.43 -7.87 26.17
CA PRO A 1137 -81.81 -9.02 25.33
C PRO A 1137 -82.20 -8.63 23.90
N ALA A 1138 -82.81 -7.44 23.71
CA ALA A 1138 -83.17 -6.94 22.38
C ALA A 1138 -81.93 -6.63 21.52
N SER A 1139 -80.88 -6.06 22.13
CA SER A 1139 -79.62 -5.77 21.45
C SER A 1139 -78.86 -7.05 21.09
N ASN A 1140 -78.70 -7.94 22.07
CA ASN A 1140 -77.96 -9.18 21.90
C ASN A 1140 -78.67 -10.12 20.89
N ASN A 1141 -79.97 -10.38 21.07
CA ASN A 1141 -80.73 -11.26 20.17
C ASN A 1141 -80.94 -10.66 18.78
N GLY A 1142 -80.96 -9.32 18.69
CA GLY A 1142 -81.05 -8.60 17.42
C GLY A 1142 -79.72 -8.47 16.68
N ALA A 1143 -78.61 -8.92 17.28
CA ALA A 1143 -77.25 -8.74 16.78
C ALA A 1143 -76.99 -7.29 16.34
N LEU A 1144 -77.39 -6.32 17.16
CA LEU A 1144 -77.23 -4.91 16.81
C LEU A 1144 -75.75 -4.57 16.67
N ALA A 1145 -75.41 -3.82 15.61
CA ALA A 1145 -74.04 -3.37 15.36
C ALA A 1145 -73.48 -2.46 16.48
N THR A 1146 -74.34 -1.93 17.34
CA THR A 1146 -73.95 -1.19 18.54
C THR A 1146 -74.75 -1.74 19.72
N ALA A 1147 -74.05 -2.37 20.65
CA ALA A 1147 -74.65 -2.96 21.84
C ALA A 1147 -75.41 -1.90 22.65
N GLN A 1148 -76.66 -2.19 22.99
CA GLN A 1148 -77.45 -1.39 23.92
C GLN A 1148 -77.44 -2.04 25.30
N TRP A 1149 -77.06 -1.25 26.30
CA TRP A 1149 -76.88 -1.70 27.68
C TRP A 1149 -78.09 -1.35 28.55
N ASN A 1150 -78.35 -2.15 29.59
CA ASN A 1150 -79.39 -1.84 30.58
C ASN A 1150 -79.15 -0.46 31.22
N GLY A 1151 -80.23 0.27 31.53
CA GLY A 1151 -80.15 1.61 32.12
C GLY A 1151 -79.49 1.68 33.51
N SER A 1152 -79.37 0.55 34.21
CA SER A 1152 -78.70 0.41 35.50
C SER A 1152 -77.58 -0.63 35.42
N ALA A 1153 -76.47 -0.36 36.11
CA ALA A 1153 -75.38 -1.33 36.24
C ALA A 1153 -75.84 -2.51 37.11
N VAL A 1154 -75.52 -3.73 36.69
CA VAL A 1154 -75.78 -4.96 37.47
C VAL A 1154 -74.76 -5.18 38.58
N VAL A 1155 -73.61 -4.51 38.48
CA VAL A 1155 -72.62 -4.38 39.54
C VAL A 1155 -72.24 -2.91 39.63
N ASP A 1156 -72.28 -2.35 40.83
CA ASP A 1156 -71.74 -1.04 41.14
C ASP A 1156 -70.96 -1.16 42.46
N ARG A 1157 -69.63 -1.13 42.38
CA ARG A 1157 -68.73 -1.34 43.50
C ARG A 1157 -67.69 -0.23 43.57
N ILE A 1158 -67.41 0.23 44.78
CA ILE A 1158 -66.36 1.21 45.05
C ILE A 1158 -65.32 0.54 45.93
N VAL A 1159 -64.07 0.64 45.52
CA VAL A 1159 -62.89 0.24 46.30
C VAL A 1159 -62.03 1.48 46.45
N ASN A 1160 -61.65 1.80 47.68
CA ASN A 1160 -60.76 2.92 47.92
C ASN A 1160 -59.31 2.48 47.76
N ALA A 1161 -58.53 3.23 47.00
CA ALA A 1161 -57.11 2.97 46.79
C ALA A 1161 -56.28 4.18 47.24
N THR A 1162 -55.05 3.90 47.67
CA THR A 1162 -54.01 4.92 47.86
C THR A 1162 -52.97 4.72 46.78
N ILE A 1163 -52.72 5.75 45.98
CA ILE A 1163 -51.84 5.71 44.81
C ILE A 1163 -50.89 6.91 44.91
N ASN A 1164 -49.60 6.68 45.14
CA ASN A 1164 -48.64 7.80 45.19
C ASN A 1164 -48.51 8.45 43.81
N SER A 1165 -47.96 9.66 43.75
CA SER A 1165 -47.70 10.32 42.47
C SER A 1165 -46.73 9.47 41.64
N GLY A 1166 -47.10 9.19 40.38
CA GLY A 1166 -46.33 8.34 39.48
C GLY A 1166 -46.53 6.83 39.67
N ASP A 1167 -47.27 6.40 40.69
CA ASP A 1167 -47.53 4.98 40.95
C ASP A 1167 -48.73 4.43 40.16
N GLU A 1168 -48.71 3.11 40.00
CA GLU A 1168 -49.79 2.30 39.43
C GLU A 1168 -50.26 1.27 40.43
N VAL A 1169 -51.58 1.08 40.53
CA VAL A 1169 -52.18 0.12 41.45
C VAL A 1169 -53.23 -0.71 40.73
N ASN A 1170 -53.14 -2.03 40.92
CA ASN A 1170 -54.19 -2.97 40.59
C ASN A 1170 -55.28 -2.89 41.65
N VAL A 1171 -56.43 -2.34 41.29
CA VAL A 1171 -57.63 -2.28 42.14
C VAL A 1171 -58.47 -3.52 41.85
N VAL A 1172 -58.54 -4.42 42.83
CA VAL A 1172 -59.26 -5.69 42.74
C VAL A 1172 -60.69 -5.52 43.27
N TYR A 1173 -61.67 -5.96 42.50
CA TYR A 1173 -63.09 -5.94 42.82
C TYR A 1173 -63.60 -7.37 42.86
N ASP A 1174 -63.73 -7.94 44.06
CA ASP A 1174 -64.34 -9.26 44.23
C ASP A 1174 -65.86 -9.15 44.15
N LEU A 1175 -66.44 -9.84 43.16
CA LEU A 1175 -67.85 -9.75 42.83
C LEU A 1175 -68.59 -11.03 43.23
N THR A 1176 -69.75 -10.85 43.86
CA THR A 1176 -70.75 -11.91 44.05
C THR A 1176 -71.64 -12.12 42.81
N TRP A 1177 -71.34 -11.40 41.72
CA TRP A 1177 -72.09 -11.46 40.47
C TRP A 1177 -71.75 -12.74 39.69
N VAL A 1178 -72.79 -13.41 39.21
CA VAL A 1178 -72.69 -14.63 38.40
C VAL A 1178 -73.07 -14.25 36.97
N PRO A 1179 -72.17 -14.38 35.99
CA PRO A 1179 -72.48 -14.17 34.59
C PRO A 1179 -73.39 -15.30 34.12
N GLN A 1180 -74.13 -15.06 33.05
CA GLN A 1180 -74.94 -16.12 32.43
C GLN A 1180 -74.05 -17.29 32.00
N SER A 1181 -74.50 -18.52 32.24
CA SER A 1181 -73.77 -19.71 31.80
C SER A 1181 -73.85 -19.83 30.27
N TYR A 1182 -72.86 -20.47 29.65
CA TYR A 1182 -72.85 -20.70 28.20
C TYR A 1182 -74.14 -21.41 27.72
N GLN A 1183 -74.74 -22.25 28.55
CA GLN A 1183 -76.01 -22.95 28.28
C GLN A 1183 -77.25 -22.02 28.28
N GLN A 1184 -77.13 -20.80 28.80
CA GLN A 1184 -78.19 -19.79 28.86
C GLN A 1184 -78.14 -18.79 27.69
N LEU A 1185 -77.11 -18.87 26.82
CA LEU A 1185 -77.02 -18.06 25.59
C LEU A 1185 -77.84 -18.72 24.48
N ALA A 1186 -79.04 -18.20 24.22
CA ALA A 1186 -80.05 -18.80 23.34
C ALA A 1186 -79.67 -18.95 21.85
N ALA A 1187 -78.49 -18.49 21.42
CA ALA A 1187 -78.07 -18.45 20.02
C ALA A 1187 -76.85 -19.34 19.66
N TRP A 1188 -76.26 -20.07 20.63
CA TRP A 1188 -74.98 -20.79 20.43
C TRP A 1188 -75.09 -22.33 20.59
N ALA A 1189 -76.32 -22.86 20.61
CA ALA A 1189 -76.58 -24.28 20.48
C ALA A 1189 -76.71 -24.66 18.99
N MET A 1190 -75.58 -24.70 18.27
CA MET A 1190 -75.37 -25.55 17.08
C MET A 1190 -73.89 -25.66 16.73
#